data_AF-A0A925AUJ8-F1
#
_entry.id   AF-A0A925AUJ8-F1
#
_cell.length_a   1.000
_cell.length_b   1.000
_cell.length_c   1.000
_cell.angle_alpha   90.00
_cell.angle_beta   90.00
_cell.angle_gamma   90.00
#
_symmetry.space_group_name_H-M   'P 1'
#
loop_
_entity.id
_entity.type
_entity.pdbx_description
1 polymer ?
#
loop_
_entity_poly.entity_id
_entity_poly.type
_entity_poly.pdbx_seq_one_letter_code
_entity_poly.pdbx_strand_id
1 'polypeptide(L)'
;MRELRFDIPTVELLRELLSAPLPLGFRSSATGRSLHRDIYLDTADATLQRRGVICRFRFCADDRRILTVEMGNPEEADGRNAQRFSAFTEQSDPRVALGVESPPVRRLRGVVDPASLGVVLQLETERWTRRARRGWLEAQVAFLYDIVTVQTGAEDRSFQELVVFPLGATQLVLDKLGSELGKSRGLRVSRASQYERARLLLKWMRREQEPGTGQQESGNVRTGAGETGSRTSVASVVPGASSPGPHSTRALASRARASVAVATASVGGGGASEFLNSELSLLEFNARVLALAEDPAIPLLERLRFLAIVSANNDEFFMVRVAGLKDEAIETSEERSQDGLTVDEQLMAIALRVPPFLERQYGCYTRCMADLAKHGVRVVAWNELNEAHVEYLREYFRDELYPALTPFAMTLSPGHPFPTIPHLSLSLAVLVLDPRHPPAHFAEVELPERMPRFVRLPGCGHVIAMEEIVRANLAALYPDAHVEQAWMFRITRSGELMLEEKSADNLLEAVHNATTRRTRTAVVRVEVERGMPDMLRDLLLQQLKAERGTDADSLTLDDVYETPGLLDLRCLNELASLPLPQLRYLPLESRGAIPTGDSMLDQIAERDLLVHHPFDDFARTVQRFIIEAADDADVSAIKLTLYRAGEHSSLLDALIKAAVAGKEVIVLVELKARFDEARNVSWARRLEEAGGRVVYGVVGFKNHAKTTLVIRRQSGTVQRFVHVGTGNYNAATARLYTDLSFFTSDEDIASDVSDLFNELTGASRPPQRASRRCLIAPTHMLDELVRRIELEAQHAAAGREGRIRIKINGLSDARIIRALYDASASGVEIDLIVRGICTLRPGVPGLSERIRVRSILGRFLEHSRIYHFANGGAPEYLLGSADLRPRNLRHRVELLVPVPDPDCRAELERLLDLYMNDTGAWYLTPHGEYIQPRSGGGSSAQDSLMNAQQQSTSLRGNGE
;
A
#
# COMPACT_ATOMS: atom_id res chain seq x y z
N MET A 1 -38.01 11.39 -3.46
CA MET A 1 -37.36 10.85 -4.68
C MET A 1 -35.96 11.43 -4.71
N ARG A 2 -34.94 10.61 -4.96
CA ARG A 2 -33.52 10.96 -4.84
C ARG A 2 -33.03 11.64 -6.12
N GLU A 3 -32.44 12.82 -6.02
CA GLU A 3 -31.64 13.36 -7.13
C GLU A 3 -30.35 12.53 -7.28
N LEU A 4 -29.90 12.28 -8.51
CA LEU A 4 -28.60 11.66 -8.74
C LEU A 4 -27.55 12.75 -8.95
N ARG A 5 -26.40 12.64 -8.30
CA ARG A 5 -25.25 13.52 -8.49
C ARG A 5 -24.10 12.70 -9.06
N PHE A 6 -23.35 13.27 -9.99
CA PHE A 6 -22.14 12.66 -10.53
C PHE A 6 -21.00 13.67 -10.43
N ASP A 7 -19.84 13.21 -9.98
CA ASP A 7 -18.63 14.01 -10.08
C ASP A 7 -18.11 13.98 -11.53
N ILE A 8 -17.72 15.14 -12.04
CA ILE A 8 -17.25 15.32 -13.41
C ILE A 8 -15.80 15.82 -13.34
N PRO A 9 -14.79 14.97 -13.66
CA PRO A 9 -13.38 15.32 -13.43
C PRO A 9 -12.83 16.53 -14.21
N THR A 10 -13.49 16.95 -15.30
CA THR A 10 -13.04 18.09 -16.12
C THR A 10 -14.21 18.88 -16.72
N VAL A 11 -13.97 20.18 -16.95
CA VAL A 11 -14.89 21.07 -17.66
C VAL A 11 -15.13 20.60 -19.10
N GLU A 12 -14.12 19.99 -19.74
CA GLU A 12 -14.22 19.41 -21.08
C GLU A 12 -15.24 18.27 -21.13
N LEU A 13 -15.22 17.35 -20.15
CA LEU A 13 -16.19 16.27 -20.06
C LEU A 13 -17.59 16.81 -19.75
N LEU A 14 -17.71 17.82 -18.89
CA LEU A 14 -19.00 18.48 -18.62
C LEU A 14 -19.61 19.07 -19.91
N ARG A 15 -18.79 19.72 -20.74
CA ARG A 15 -19.21 20.29 -22.04
C ARG A 15 -19.54 19.22 -23.08
N GLU A 16 -18.82 18.09 -23.08
CA GLU A 16 -19.16 16.94 -23.92
C GLU A 16 -20.53 16.38 -23.54
N LEU A 17 -20.76 16.11 -22.25
CA LEU A 17 -22.04 15.60 -21.75
C LEU A 17 -23.19 16.58 -22.01
N LEU A 18 -22.94 17.90 -21.88
CA LEU A 18 -23.93 18.94 -22.16
C LEU A 18 -24.37 18.93 -23.63
N SER A 19 -23.45 18.68 -24.56
CA SER A 19 -23.71 18.63 -26.01
C SER A 19 -24.19 17.27 -26.52
N ALA A 20 -23.95 16.19 -25.76
CA ALA A 20 -24.33 14.83 -26.13
C ALA A 20 -25.86 14.59 -26.22
N PRO A 21 -26.30 13.60 -27.02
CA PRO A 21 -27.64 13.03 -26.89
C PRO A 21 -27.87 12.48 -25.47
N LEU A 22 -29.09 12.65 -24.94
CA LEU A 22 -29.42 12.08 -23.63
C LEU A 22 -29.63 10.56 -23.73
N PRO A 23 -29.27 9.78 -22.68
CA PRO A 23 -29.45 8.34 -22.66
C PRO A 23 -30.93 7.93 -22.67
N LEU A 24 -31.21 6.64 -22.84
CA LEU A 24 -32.55 6.03 -22.71
C LEU A 24 -33.67 6.65 -23.57
N GLY A 25 -33.32 7.29 -24.70
CA GLY A 25 -34.27 7.87 -25.65
C GLY A 25 -34.93 9.17 -25.17
N PHE A 26 -34.42 9.79 -24.12
CA PHE A 26 -34.93 11.07 -23.62
C PHE A 26 -34.71 12.21 -24.64
N ARG A 27 -35.76 12.99 -24.91
CA ARG A 27 -35.68 14.19 -25.74
C ARG A 27 -35.59 15.43 -24.85
N SER A 28 -34.50 16.20 -24.99
CA SER A 28 -34.30 17.45 -24.25
C SER A 28 -35.05 18.63 -24.88
N SER A 29 -35.52 19.55 -24.04
CA SER A 29 -35.82 20.93 -24.45
C SER A 29 -34.56 21.66 -24.90
N ALA A 30 -34.73 22.90 -25.39
CA ALA A 30 -33.62 23.85 -25.46
C ALA A 30 -32.92 23.97 -24.09
N THR A 31 -31.60 24.13 -24.11
CA THR A 31 -30.76 24.29 -22.92
C THR A 31 -30.93 25.69 -22.34
N GLY A 32 -31.38 25.78 -21.09
CA GLY A 32 -31.35 27.04 -20.33
C GLY A 32 -29.99 27.23 -19.66
N ARG A 33 -29.50 28.46 -19.55
CA ARG A 33 -28.30 28.82 -18.76
C ARG A 33 -28.75 29.74 -17.61
N SER A 34 -28.21 29.53 -16.42
CA SER A 34 -28.50 30.34 -15.24
C SER A 34 -27.26 30.46 -14.37
N LEU A 35 -26.98 31.67 -13.88
CA LEU A 35 -25.98 31.92 -12.85
C LEU A 35 -26.70 32.15 -11.51
N HIS A 36 -26.19 31.59 -10.42
CA HIS A 36 -26.71 31.88 -9.08
C HIS A 36 -25.59 31.88 -8.04
N ARG A 37 -25.74 32.69 -7.00
CA ARG A 37 -24.77 32.80 -5.91
C ARG A 37 -25.41 32.33 -4.61
N ASP A 38 -24.74 31.42 -3.92
CA ASP A 38 -25.17 30.92 -2.61
C ASP A 38 -24.19 31.37 -1.52
N ILE A 39 -24.74 31.93 -0.45
CA ILE A 39 -24.02 32.29 0.77
C ILE A 39 -24.49 31.37 1.88
N TYR A 40 -23.59 30.57 2.45
CA TYR A 40 -23.88 29.70 3.58
C TYR A 40 -23.49 30.37 4.89
N LEU A 41 -24.33 30.17 5.90
CA LEU A 41 -24.29 30.88 7.17
C LEU A 41 -24.19 29.86 8.32
N ASP A 42 -23.27 30.09 9.25
CA ASP A 42 -23.10 29.29 10.47
C ASP A 42 -22.48 30.19 11.57
N THR A 43 -22.44 29.72 12.81
CA THR A 43 -21.71 30.40 13.89
C THR A 43 -20.20 30.21 13.74
N ALA A 44 -19.42 31.02 14.45
CA ALA A 44 -17.95 30.91 14.48
C ALA A 44 -17.46 29.52 14.95
N ASP A 45 -18.26 28.81 15.76
CA ASP A 45 -17.97 27.47 16.28
C ASP A 45 -18.70 26.33 15.53
N ALA A 46 -19.27 26.62 14.35
CA ALA A 46 -19.97 25.67 13.47
C ALA A 46 -21.13 24.89 14.15
N THR A 47 -21.95 25.59 14.93
CA THR A 47 -23.05 24.99 15.70
C THR A 47 -24.20 24.49 14.83
N LEU A 48 -24.49 25.11 13.67
CA LEU A 48 -25.49 24.57 12.74
C LEU A 48 -25.00 23.27 12.11
N GLN A 49 -23.75 23.22 11.64
CA GLN A 49 -23.15 21.99 11.11
C GLN A 49 -23.22 20.84 12.11
N ARG A 50 -22.76 21.03 13.36
CA ARG A 50 -22.76 19.97 14.39
C ARG A 50 -24.16 19.44 14.71
N ARG A 51 -25.22 20.16 14.33
CA ARG A 51 -26.63 19.78 14.50
C ARG A 51 -27.31 19.32 13.21
N GLY A 52 -26.57 19.11 12.12
CA GLY A 52 -27.14 18.69 10.83
C GLY A 52 -28.04 19.76 10.18
N VAL A 53 -27.76 21.04 10.44
CA VAL A 53 -28.53 22.19 9.92
C VAL A 53 -27.71 22.97 8.89
N ILE A 54 -28.32 23.27 7.74
CA ILE A 54 -27.72 24.09 6.68
C ILE A 54 -28.56 25.36 6.52
N CYS A 55 -27.95 26.53 6.77
CA CYS A 55 -28.54 27.83 6.47
C CYS A 55 -27.89 28.42 5.20
N ARG A 56 -28.69 28.73 4.19
CA ARG A 56 -28.25 29.20 2.87
C ARG A 56 -29.10 30.37 2.37
N PHE A 57 -28.45 31.44 1.97
CA PHE A 57 -29.04 32.59 1.30
C PHE A 57 -28.64 32.59 -0.18
N ARG A 58 -29.62 32.52 -1.08
CA ARG A 58 -29.41 32.41 -2.54
C ARG A 58 -29.80 33.69 -3.27
N PHE A 59 -28.94 34.16 -4.17
CA PHE A 59 -29.27 35.13 -5.23
C PHE A 59 -29.56 34.38 -6.54
N CYS A 60 -30.75 34.59 -7.10
CA CYS A 60 -31.17 33.99 -8.37
C CYS A 60 -30.88 34.94 -9.55
N ALA A 61 -30.81 34.40 -10.77
CA ALA A 61 -30.59 35.16 -12.01
C ALA A 61 -31.72 36.15 -12.37
N ASP A 62 -32.85 36.11 -11.66
CA ASP A 62 -34.03 36.96 -11.84
C ASP A 62 -34.23 37.94 -10.67
N ASP A 63 -33.11 38.37 -10.07
CA ASP A 63 -32.98 39.25 -8.89
C ASP A 63 -33.69 38.78 -7.60
N ARG A 64 -34.41 37.65 -7.64
CA ARG A 64 -35.04 37.07 -6.45
C ARG A 64 -34.00 36.52 -5.50
N ARG A 65 -34.21 36.77 -4.20
CA ARG A 65 -33.36 36.28 -3.12
C ARG A 65 -34.15 35.34 -2.23
N ILE A 66 -33.53 34.22 -1.83
CA ILE A 66 -34.19 33.13 -1.10
C ILE A 66 -33.34 32.75 0.11
N LEU A 67 -33.87 32.97 1.31
CA LEU A 67 -33.32 32.38 2.52
C LEU A 67 -33.86 30.96 2.67
N THR A 68 -32.99 29.99 2.94
CA THR A 68 -33.31 28.57 3.12
C THR A 68 -32.66 28.04 4.39
N VAL A 69 -33.41 27.28 5.18
CA VAL A 69 -32.90 26.46 6.29
C VAL A 69 -33.32 25.01 6.04
N GLU A 70 -32.36 24.11 5.98
CA GLU A 70 -32.55 22.66 5.84
C GLU A 70 -32.07 21.98 7.14
N MET A 71 -32.86 21.07 7.70
CA MET A 71 -32.56 20.37 8.96
C MET A 71 -32.75 18.86 8.80
N GLY A 72 -31.70 18.07 9.03
CA GLY A 72 -31.74 16.60 9.03
C GLY A 72 -31.74 16.00 10.44
N ASN A 73 -32.10 14.71 10.57
CA ASN A 73 -31.95 13.97 11.82
C ASN A 73 -30.51 13.40 11.91
N PRO A 74 -29.71 13.68 12.96
CA PRO A 74 -28.31 13.23 13.03
C PRO A 74 -28.12 11.71 12.96
N GLU A 75 -29.12 10.93 13.37
CA GLU A 75 -29.11 9.46 13.37
C GLU A 75 -29.44 8.85 11.99
N GLU A 76 -29.95 9.62 11.03
CA GLU A 76 -30.29 9.16 9.67
C GLU A 76 -29.32 9.76 8.63
N ALA A 77 -28.12 9.17 8.52
CA ALA A 77 -26.99 9.63 7.69
C ALA A 77 -27.25 9.72 6.15
N ASP A 78 -28.48 9.53 5.68
CA ASP A 78 -28.87 9.41 4.28
C ASP A 78 -29.91 10.49 3.85
N GLY A 79 -30.17 11.48 4.73
CA GLY A 79 -30.91 12.72 4.41
C GLY A 79 -32.41 12.56 4.09
N ARG A 80 -32.98 11.36 4.29
CA ARG A 80 -34.29 10.94 3.78
C ARG A 80 -35.47 11.80 4.27
N ASN A 81 -35.35 12.42 5.44
CA ASN A 81 -36.38 13.25 6.09
C ASN A 81 -35.98 14.73 6.30
N ALA A 82 -34.99 15.25 5.56
CA ALA A 82 -34.51 16.62 5.76
C ALA A 82 -35.63 17.68 5.54
N GLN A 83 -36.01 18.40 6.60
CA GLN A 83 -37.05 19.42 6.52
C GLN A 83 -36.49 20.73 5.97
N ARG A 84 -36.98 21.14 4.80
CA ARG A 84 -36.58 22.37 4.11
C ARG A 84 -37.59 23.49 4.28
N PHE A 85 -37.13 24.61 4.82
CA PHE A 85 -37.90 25.84 4.95
C PHE A 85 -37.25 26.91 4.08
N SER A 86 -37.99 27.48 3.12
CA SER A 86 -37.50 28.55 2.25
C SER A 86 -38.46 29.74 2.25
N ALA A 87 -37.94 30.96 2.15
CA ALA A 87 -38.71 32.19 2.00
C ALA A 87 -38.01 33.16 1.03
N PHE A 88 -38.79 33.87 0.21
CA PHE A 88 -38.29 35.00 -0.56
C PHE A 88 -38.04 36.19 0.37
N THR A 89 -37.08 37.05 0.00
CA THR A 89 -36.75 38.26 0.75
C THR A 89 -36.30 39.38 -0.20
N GLU A 90 -36.69 40.61 0.13
CA GLU A 90 -36.30 41.83 -0.58
C GLU A 90 -34.94 42.36 -0.08
N GLN A 91 -34.44 41.85 1.06
CA GLN A 91 -33.18 42.26 1.66
C GLN A 91 -31.99 41.80 0.82
N SER A 92 -30.97 42.63 0.64
CA SER A 92 -29.75 42.30 -0.11
C SER A 92 -28.66 41.69 0.78
N ASP A 93 -28.63 42.06 2.06
CA ASP A 93 -27.72 41.51 3.06
C ASP A 93 -28.37 40.29 3.76
N PRO A 94 -27.73 39.09 3.75
CA PRO A 94 -28.22 37.93 4.48
C PRO A 94 -28.40 38.18 5.98
N ARG A 95 -27.59 39.05 6.62
CA ARG A 95 -27.71 39.38 8.05
C ARG A 95 -28.99 40.17 8.33
N VAL A 96 -29.32 41.13 7.48
CA VAL A 96 -30.58 41.89 7.58
C VAL A 96 -31.77 40.96 7.32
N ALA A 97 -31.66 40.03 6.37
CA ALA A 97 -32.69 39.04 6.11
C ALA A 97 -32.97 38.08 7.29
N LEU A 98 -31.95 37.76 8.10
CA LEU A 98 -32.12 36.96 9.33
C LEU A 98 -32.86 37.72 10.45
N GLY A 99 -32.90 39.06 10.40
CA GLY A 99 -33.69 39.90 11.28
C GLY A 99 -35.18 40.00 10.90
N VAL A 100 -35.56 39.60 9.68
CA VAL A 100 -36.94 39.66 9.19
C VAL A 100 -37.68 38.36 9.46
N GLU A 101 -38.85 38.46 10.10
CA GLU A 101 -39.63 37.29 10.51
C GLU A 101 -40.10 36.46 9.32
N SER A 102 -39.64 35.21 9.24
CA SER A 102 -39.93 34.31 8.13
C SER A 102 -39.94 32.84 8.59
N PRO A 103 -40.55 31.89 7.85
CA PRO A 103 -40.51 30.47 8.20
C PRO A 103 -39.10 29.89 8.43
N PRO A 104 -38.06 30.21 7.63
CA PRO A 104 -36.68 29.79 7.92
C PRO A 104 -36.14 30.39 9.22
N VAL A 105 -36.32 31.70 9.46
CA VAL A 105 -35.82 32.38 10.68
C VAL A 105 -36.48 31.83 11.95
N ARG A 106 -37.79 31.53 11.91
CA ARG A 106 -38.50 30.88 13.04
C ARG A 106 -37.95 29.51 13.39
N ARG A 107 -37.53 28.73 12.40
CA ARG A 107 -36.86 27.44 12.64
C ARG A 107 -35.45 27.63 13.17
N LEU A 108 -34.71 28.58 12.62
CA LEU A 108 -33.34 28.84 13.02
C LEU A 108 -33.22 29.31 14.48
N ARG A 109 -34.15 30.16 14.97
CA ARG A 109 -34.24 30.55 16.39
C ARG A 109 -34.44 29.38 17.36
N GLY A 110 -34.96 28.24 16.89
CA GLY A 110 -35.06 27.02 17.70
C GLY A 110 -33.74 26.25 17.82
N VAL A 111 -32.71 26.64 17.06
CA VAL A 111 -31.40 25.98 17.00
C VAL A 111 -30.30 26.91 17.54
N VAL A 112 -30.31 28.20 17.17
CA VAL A 112 -29.29 29.19 17.52
C VAL A 112 -29.85 30.62 17.39
N ASP A 113 -29.21 31.61 18.01
CA ASP A 113 -29.52 33.02 17.75
C ASP A 113 -29.14 33.41 16.29
N PRO A 114 -30.09 33.84 15.43
CA PRO A 114 -29.79 34.28 14.07
C PRO A 114 -28.77 35.41 13.99
N ALA A 115 -28.68 36.28 15.01
CA ALA A 115 -27.72 37.39 15.02
C ALA A 115 -26.25 36.92 15.15
N SER A 116 -26.02 35.69 15.63
CA SER A 116 -24.68 35.10 15.78
C SER A 116 -24.11 34.49 14.49
N LEU A 117 -24.89 34.46 13.40
CA LEU A 117 -24.47 33.83 12.14
C LEU A 117 -23.52 34.70 11.32
N GLY A 118 -22.34 34.13 11.03
CA GLY A 118 -21.38 34.64 10.06
C GLY A 118 -21.53 33.97 8.70
N VAL A 119 -20.96 34.59 7.66
CA VAL A 119 -20.77 33.93 6.36
C VAL A 119 -19.60 32.97 6.48
N VAL A 120 -19.84 31.68 6.23
CA VAL A 120 -18.79 30.65 6.30
C VAL A 120 -18.28 30.21 4.94
N LEU A 121 -19.12 30.25 3.90
CA LEU A 121 -18.82 29.79 2.54
C LEU A 121 -19.64 30.60 1.52
N GLN A 122 -19.03 30.97 0.40
CA GLN A 122 -19.70 31.62 -0.73
C GLN A 122 -19.42 30.84 -2.02
N LEU A 123 -20.49 30.52 -2.75
CA LEU A 123 -20.43 29.80 -4.03
C LEU A 123 -21.04 30.64 -5.14
N GLU A 124 -20.42 30.60 -6.32
CA GLU A 124 -21.05 30.98 -7.57
C GLU A 124 -21.23 29.73 -8.42
N THR A 125 -22.45 29.44 -8.87
CA THR A 125 -22.76 28.25 -9.67
C THR A 125 -23.29 28.66 -11.04
N GLU A 126 -22.49 28.41 -12.06
CA GLU A 126 -22.92 28.44 -13.45
C GLU A 126 -23.57 27.10 -13.79
N ARG A 127 -24.88 27.15 -14.12
CA ARG A 127 -25.71 25.97 -14.37
C ARG A 127 -26.31 26.00 -15.77
N TRP A 128 -26.11 24.93 -16.53
CA TRP A 128 -26.90 24.63 -17.73
C TRP A 128 -27.97 23.59 -17.39
N THR A 129 -29.22 23.84 -17.79
CA THR A 129 -30.37 22.97 -17.53
C THR A 129 -30.95 22.43 -18.82
N ARG A 130 -30.96 21.11 -18.97
CA ARG A 130 -31.70 20.39 -20.03
C ARG A 130 -32.87 19.64 -19.39
N ARG A 131 -34.09 20.16 -19.52
CA ARG A 131 -35.30 19.43 -19.14
C ARG A 131 -35.58 18.38 -20.20
N ALA A 132 -35.84 17.15 -19.79
CA ALA A 132 -36.02 16.02 -20.69
C ALA A 132 -37.28 15.24 -20.37
N ARG A 133 -37.88 14.70 -21.42
CA ARG A 133 -39.10 13.87 -21.38
C ARG A 133 -38.93 12.69 -22.32
N ARG A 134 -39.66 11.62 -22.04
CA ARG A 134 -39.73 10.40 -22.84
C ARG A 134 -41.21 10.18 -23.17
N GLY A 135 -41.51 9.94 -24.44
CA GLY A 135 -42.91 9.93 -24.92
C GLY A 135 -43.68 11.26 -24.69
N TRP A 136 -45.02 11.16 -24.76
CA TRP A 136 -45.95 12.28 -24.57
C TRP A 136 -46.68 12.25 -23.22
N LEU A 137 -46.64 11.11 -22.51
CA LEU A 137 -47.26 10.86 -21.21
C LEU A 137 -46.26 10.56 -20.07
N GLU A 138 -44.98 10.30 -20.37
CA GLU A 138 -44.03 9.87 -19.33
C GLU A 138 -43.34 11.04 -18.63
N ALA A 139 -42.76 10.71 -17.47
CA ALA A 139 -42.27 11.66 -16.50
C ALA A 139 -41.06 12.51 -16.94
N GLN A 140 -40.95 13.69 -16.35
CA GLN A 140 -39.89 14.65 -16.64
C GLN A 140 -38.70 14.48 -15.69
N VAL A 141 -37.49 14.70 -16.22
CA VAL A 141 -36.24 14.88 -15.47
C VAL A 141 -35.55 16.16 -15.92
N ALA A 142 -34.72 16.76 -15.06
CA ALA A 142 -33.83 17.84 -15.44
C ALA A 142 -32.38 17.42 -15.24
N PHE A 143 -31.58 17.49 -16.30
CA PHE A 143 -30.12 17.36 -16.22
C PHE A 143 -29.55 18.76 -15.99
N LEU A 144 -28.86 18.94 -14.87
CA LEU A 144 -28.23 20.16 -14.41
C LEU A 144 -26.72 19.95 -14.51
N TYR A 145 -26.06 20.71 -15.36
CA TYR A 145 -24.62 20.65 -15.58
C TYR A 145 -24.03 21.88 -14.92
N ASP A 146 -23.24 21.69 -13.87
CA ASP A 146 -22.81 22.77 -12.98
C ASP A 146 -21.29 22.91 -13.00
N ILE A 147 -20.84 24.16 -13.07
CA ILE A 147 -19.51 24.58 -12.63
C ILE A 147 -19.74 25.38 -11.34
N VAL A 148 -19.20 24.88 -10.23
CA VAL A 148 -19.36 25.45 -8.89
C VAL A 148 -18.04 26.06 -8.46
N THR A 149 -17.99 27.38 -8.34
CA THR A 149 -16.81 28.15 -7.93
C THR A 149 -16.94 28.55 -6.46
N VAL A 150 -15.92 28.22 -5.66
CA VAL A 150 -15.78 28.60 -4.26
C VAL A 150 -14.99 29.91 -4.18
N GLN A 151 -15.57 30.93 -3.58
CA GLN A 151 -14.97 32.26 -3.46
C GLN A 151 -14.30 32.45 -2.09
N THR A 152 -13.02 32.82 -2.07
CA THR A 152 -12.29 33.15 -0.81
C THR A 152 -11.89 34.62 -0.69
N GLY A 153 -12.00 35.40 -1.76
CA GLY A 153 -11.60 36.80 -1.80
C GLY A 153 -10.12 37.04 -2.12
N ALA A 154 -9.28 36.02 -2.00
CA ALA A 154 -7.90 36.02 -2.48
C ALA A 154 -7.74 35.16 -3.76
N GLU A 155 -8.29 33.95 -3.76
CA GLU A 155 -8.34 33.05 -4.92
C GLU A 155 -9.69 32.34 -5.02
N ASP A 156 -10.04 31.91 -6.24
CA ASP A 156 -11.26 31.15 -6.54
C ASP A 156 -10.88 29.79 -7.15
N ARG A 157 -11.49 28.69 -6.65
CA ARG A 157 -11.36 27.35 -7.25
C ARG A 157 -12.72 26.78 -7.58
N SER A 158 -12.80 25.92 -8.60
CA SER A 158 -14.06 25.32 -9.03
C SER A 158 -14.00 23.80 -9.15
N PHE A 159 -15.16 23.17 -8.98
CA PHE A 159 -15.40 21.77 -9.33
C PHE A 159 -16.62 21.67 -10.25
N GLN A 160 -16.82 20.50 -10.86
CA GLN A 160 -17.94 20.26 -11.77
C GLN A 160 -18.84 19.14 -11.25
N GLU A 161 -20.14 19.24 -11.54
CA GLU A 161 -21.09 18.16 -11.25
C GLU A 161 -22.19 18.06 -12.32
N LEU A 162 -22.71 16.84 -12.49
CA LEU A 162 -23.95 16.59 -13.19
C LEU A 162 -24.99 16.16 -12.16
N VAL A 163 -26.11 16.88 -12.07
CA VAL A 163 -27.24 16.54 -11.20
C VAL A 163 -28.45 16.17 -12.06
N VAL A 164 -29.03 14.99 -11.83
CA VAL A 164 -30.26 14.53 -12.48
C VAL A 164 -31.40 14.64 -11.47
N PHE A 165 -32.23 15.66 -11.66
CA PHE A 165 -33.32 16.01 -10.75
C PHE A 165 -34.67 15.46 -11.27
N PRO A 166 -35.45 14.71 -10.46
CA PRO A 166 -36.77 14.25 -10.87
C PRO A 166 -37.80 15.39 -10.85
N LEU A 167 -38.43 15.66 -11.99
CA LEU A 167 -39.58 16.58 -12.12
C LEU A 167 -40.91 15.81 -12.21
N GLY A 168 -40.97 14.65 -11.56
CA GLY A 168 -42.08 13.68 -11.62
C GLY A 168 -41.63 12.25 -11.96
N ALA A 169 -40.35 12.03 -12.26
CA ALA A 169 -39.82 10.69 -12.57
C ALA A 169 -39.72 9.80 -11.32
N THR A 170 -40.25 8.57 -11.41
CA THR A 170 -40.13 7.55 -10.37
C THR A 170 -38.68 7.17 -10.12
N GLN A 171 -38.37 6.70 -8.91
CA GLN A 171 -37.00 6.29 -8.53
C GLN A 171 -36.39 5.28 -9.53
N LEU A 172 -37.17 4.28 -9.95
CA LEU A 172 -36.78 3.28 -10.98
C LEU A 172 -36.28 3.89 -12.31
N VAL A 173 -36.78 5.07 -12.71
CA VAL A 173 -36.34 5.78 -13.92
C VAL A 173 -35.00 6.49 -13.67
N LEU A 174 -34.80 7.02 -12.47
CA LEU A 174 -33.54 7.62 -12.05
C LEU A 174 -32.47 6.53 -11.93
N ASP A 175 -32.74 5.41 -11.26
CA ASP A 175 -31.78 4.32 -11.07
C ASP A 175 -31.32 3.73 -12.43
N LYS A 176 -32.24 3.61 -13.39
CA LYS A 176 -31.91 3.25 -14.79
C LYS A 176 -31.06 4.31 -15.48
N LEU A 177 -31.37 5.60 -15.33
CA LEU A 177 -30.54 6.69 -15.84
C LEU A 177 -29.13 6.69 -15.22
N GLY A 178 -29.02 6.39 -13.93
CA GLY A 178 -27.74 6.28 -13.24
C GLY A 178 -26.91 5.09 -13.72
N SER A 179 -27.52 3.91 -13.86
CA SER A 179 -26.87 2.73 -14.42
C SER A 179 -26.36 2.99 -15.85
N GLU A 180 -27.16 3.64 -16.70
CA GLU A 180 -26.77 3.96 -18.08
C GLU A 180 -25.68 5.04 -18.17
N LEU A 181 -25.73 6.08 -17.33
CA LEU A 181 -24.65 7.09 -17.26
C LEU A 181 -23.33 6.48 -16.73
N GLY A 182 -23.41 5.55 -15.78
CA GLY A 182 -22.26 4.76 -15.34
C GLY A 182 -21.69 3.87 -16.46
N LYS A 183 -22.54 3.10 -17.13
CA LYS A 183 -22.12 2.15 -18.19
C LYS A 183 -21.62 2.83 -19.46
N SER A 184 -22.33 3.83 -19.96
CA SER A 184 -22.05 4.45 -21.26
C SER A 184 -21.07 5.62 -21.20
N ARG A 185 -20.91 6.25 -20.03
CA ARG A 185 -20.08 7.46 -19.83
C ARG A 185 -19.08 7.38 -18.68
N GLY A 186 -19.01 6.25 -17.96
CA GLY A 186 -18.05 6.04 -16.86
C GLY A 186 -18.31 6.90 -15.62
N LEU A 187 -19.49 7.51 -15.50
CA LEU A 187 -19.78 8.47 -14.43
C LEU A 187 -20.13 7.76 -13.12
N ARG A 188 -19.42 8.09 -12.04
CA ARG A 188 -19.68 7.57 -10.69
C ARG A 188 -20.70 8.47 -9.97
N VAL A 189 -21.63 7.85 -9.25
CA VAL A 189 -22.62 8.58 -8.43
C VAL A 189 -21.92 9.13 -7.17
N SER A 190 -21.97 10.44 -6.98
CA SER A 190 -21.54 11.10 -5.75
C SER A 190 -22.66 11.07 -4.72
N ARG A 191 -22.35 10.69 -3.46
CA ARG A 191 -23.25 10.86 -2.32
C ARG A 191 -23.06 12.20 -1.59
N ALA A 192 -21.91 12.86 -1.77
CA ALA A 192 -21.65 14.18 -1.19
C ALA A 192 -22.46 15.28 -1.88
N SER A 193 -23.05 16.16 -1.08
CA SER A 193 -23.77 17.35 -1.55
C SER A 193 -22.83 18.44 -2.07
N GLN A 194 -23.38 19.36 -2.86
CA GLN A 194 -22.66 20.54 -3.36
C GLN A 194 -22.04 21.37 -2.22
N TYR A 195 -22.72 21.47 -1.06
CA TYR A 195 -22.24 22.20 0.12
C TYR A 195 -21.01 21.53 0.74
N GLU A 196 -21.05 20.21 0.95
CA GLU A 196 -19.94 19.46 1.56
C GLU A 196 -18.69 19.49 0.66
N ARG A 197 -18.85 19.24 -0.64
CA ARG A 197 -17.75 19.32 -1.62
C ARG A 197 -17.11 20.71 -1.64
N ALA A 198 -17.92 21.75 -1.69
CA ALA A 198 -17.44 23.12 -1.68
C ALA A 198 -16.77 23.53 -0.37
N ARG A 199 -17.25 23.01 0.77
CA ARG A 199 -16.64 23.22 2.08
C ARG A 199 -15.27 22.53 2.22
N LEU A 200 -15.11 21.32 1.66
CA LEU A 200 -13.82 20.64 1.59
C LEU A 200 -12.81 21.45 0.78
N LEU A 201 -13.22 21.95 -0.39
CA LEU A 201 -12.40 22.81 -1.24
C LEU A 201 -12.02 24.12 -0.52
N LEU A 202 -12.96 24.76 0.19
CA LEU A 202 -12.67 25.93 1.02
C LEU A 202 -11.67 25.63 2.16
N LYS A 203 -11.79 24.49 2.84
CA LYS A 203 -10.86 24.09 3.91
C LYS A 203 -9.43 23.90 3.36
N TRP A 204 -9.31 23.35 2.15
CA TRP A 204 -8.05 23.26 1.41
C TRP A 204 -7.50 24.67 1.09
N MET A 205 -8.28 25.52 0.44
CA MET A 205 -7.85 26.87 0.05
C MET A 205 -7.43 27.75 1.24
N ARG A 206 -8.08 27.60 2.42
CA ARG A 206 -7.68 28.31 3.64
C ARG A 206 -6.34 27.82 4.20
N ARG A 207 -6.08 26.50 4.17
CA ARG A 207 -4.78 25.93 4.59
C ARG A 207 -3.61 26.43 3.73
N GLU A 208 -3.86 26.82 2.48
CA GLU A 208 -2.86 27.44 1.59
C GLU A 208 -2.63 28.94 1.88
N GLN A 209 -3.51 29.61 2.65
CA GLN A 209 -3.52 31.07 2.83
C GLN A 209 -3.11 31.55 4.24
N GLU A 210 -3.04 30.67 5.25
CA GLU A 210 -2.70 31.06 6.63
C GLU A 210 -1.17 31.17 6.85
N PRO A 211 -0.62 32.35 7.16
CA PRO A 211 0.77 32.48 7.62
C PRO A 211 0.88 32.02 9.08
N GLY A 212 1.88 31.19 9.38
CA GLY A 212 1.97 30.48 10.66
C GLY A 212 2.01 31.38 11.91
N THR A 213 1.17 31.06 12.89
CA THR A 213 1.21 31.62 14.24
C THR A 213 2.05 30.73 15.17
N GLY A 214 3.37 30.93 15.10
CA GLY A 214 4.27 30.49 16.17
C GLY A 214 3.98 31.25 17.47
N GLN A 215 4.27 30.61 18.60
CA GLN A 215 3.99 31.12 19.95
C GLN A 215 4.61 32.51 20.19
N GLN A 216 3.84 33.42 20.80
CA GLN A 216 4.37 34.60 21.48
C GLN A 216 4.16 34.48 23.00
N GLU A 217 5.24 34.24 23.74
CA GLU A 217 5.37 34.72 25.11
C GLU A 217 6.49 35.77 25.20
N SER A 218 6.15 36.92 25.79
CA SER A 218 7.05 37.93 26.38
C SER A 218 8.33 38.36 25.63
N GLY A 219 8.32 39.56 25.06
CA GLY A 219 9.52 40.21 24.51
C GLY A 219 9.32 41.70 24.16
N ASN A 220 9.11 42.54 25.17
CA ASN A 220 8.83 43.98 24.99
C ASN A 220 10.10 44.77 24.64
N VAL A 221 10.13 45.55 23.54
CA VAL A 221 10.82 46.86 23.40
C VAL A 221 10.61 47.51 22.00
N ARG A 222 9.90 48.66 22.00
CA ARG A 222 9.99 49.89 21.17
C ARG A 222 10.51 49.89 19.71
N THR A 223 9.56 50.14 18.80
CA THR A 223 9.50 51.23 17.78
C THR A 223 10.71 51.59 16.89
N GLY A 224 10.50 51.48 15.56
CA GLY A 224 11.22 52.20 14.49
C GLY A 224 10.37 52.22 13.21
N ALA A 225 10.44 53.28 12.39
CA ALA A 225 9.46 53.56 11.32
C ALA A 225 10.07 53.70 9.90
N GLY A 226 9.19 53.67 8.90
CA GLY A 226 9.44 54.06 7.50
C GLY A 226 9.39 52.90 6.49
N GLU A 227 8.94 53.03 5.24
CA GLU A 227 8.00 53.93 4.54
C GLU A 227 8.04 53.54 3.04
N THR A 228 6.88 53.31 2.41
CA THR A 228 6.58 53.53 0.96
C THR A 228 7.31 52.74 -0.17
N GLY A 229 6.61 52.44 -1.28
CA GLY A 229 7.28 51.85 -2.47
C GLY A 229 6.47 51.22 -3.63
N SER A 230 5.27 51.72 -3.93
CA SER A 230 4.56 51.73 -5.24
C SER A 230 4.87 50.77 -6.42
N ARG A 231 3.84 50.00 -6.78
CA ARG A 231 3.32 49.63 -8.15
C ARG A 231 4.01 50.19 -9.42
N THR A 232 4.11 49.36 -10.47
CA THR A 232 3.32 49.52 -11.73
C THR A 232 3.34 48.28 -12.64
N SER A 233 2.45 48.24 -13.64
CA SER A 233 2.14 47.13 -14.57
C SER A 233 2.11 47.62 -16.04
N VAL A 234 2.08 46.72 -17.05
CA VAL A 234 1.18 46.70 -18.24
C VAL A 234 1.63 45.65 -19.30
N ALA A 235 0.67 45.15 -20.10
CA ALA A 235 0.78 44.12 -21.16
C ALA A 235 1.35 44.63 -22.53
N SER A 236 1.36 43.99 -23.72
CA SER A 236 0.65 42.81 -24.33
C SER A 236 1.22 42.47 -25.76
N VAL A 237 0.64 41.45 -26.44
CA VAL A 237 0.50 41.22 -27.92
C VAL A 237 1.32 40.08 -28.60
N VAL A 238 0.65 39.33 -29.51
CA VAL A 238 1.09 38.16 -30.35
C VAL A 238 0.43 38.25 -31.76
N PRO A 239 1.07 37.78 -32.87
CA PRO A 239 0.71 36.52 -33.61
C PRO A 239 1.98 35.76 -34.17
N GLY A 240 1.97 34.60 -34.85
CA GLY A 240 0.95 33.61 -35.26
C GLY A 240 1.47 32.55 -36.28
N ALA A 241 0.57 31.69 -36.82
CA ALA A 241 0.65 30.82 -38.04
C ALA A 241 1.47 29.47 -38.06
N SER A 242 0.75 28.31 -38.04
CA SER A 242 0.83 27.05 -38.87
C SER A 242 2.16 26.43 -39.40
N SER A 243 2.36 25.12 -39.72
CA SER A 243 1.67 23.78 -39.62
C SER A 243 2.54 22.72 -40.41
N PRO A 244 2.22 21.41 -40.59
CA PRO A 244 1.68 20.35 -39.70
C PRO A 244 2.48 18.98 -39.68
N GLY A 245 2.34 18.19 -38.60
CA GLY A 245 2.65 16.72 -38.52
C GLY A 245 4.09 16.28 -38.14
N PRO A 246 4.36 15.02 -37.70
CA PRO A 246 3.46 13.90 -37.40
C PRO A 246 3.69 13.26 -35.98
N HIS A 247 2.76 13.43 -35.02
CA HIS A 247 2.88 12.83 -33.68
C HIS A 247 1.55 12.29 -33.12
N SER A 248 1.33 10.97 -33.14
CA SER A 248 0.14 10.33 -32.55
C SER A 248 0.40 9.32 -31.42
N THR A 249 1.64 8.86 -31.23
CA THR A 249 1.98 7.85 -30.20
C THR A 249 2.53 8.42 -28.89
N ARG A 250 3.03 9.68 -28.89
CA ARG A 250 3.63 10.31 -27.70
C ARG A 250 2.65 11.07 -26.80
N ALA A 251 1.48 11.43 -27.31
CA ALA A 251 0.50 12.30 -26.63
C ALA A 251 -0.44 11.59 -25.64
N LEU A 252 -0.60 10.26 -25.76
CA LEU A 252 -1.42 9.47 -24.84
C LEU A 252 -0.68 9.21 -23.51
N ALA A 253 0.62 8.94 -23.57
CA ALA A 253 1.46 8.73 -22.38
C ALA A 253 1.67 10.01 -21.55
N SER A 254 1.67 11.20 -22.18
CA SER A 254 1.76 12.48 -21.44
C SER A 254 0.42 12.89 -20.82
N ARG A 255 -0.71 12.62 -21.48
CA ARG A 255 -2.04 12.96 -20.96
C ARG A 255 -2.46 12.13 -19.74
N ALA A 256 -2.10 10.85 -19.68
CA ALA A 256 -2.32 10.01 -18.48
C ALA A 256 -1.49 10.47 -17.26
N ARG A 257 -0.32 11.10 -17.48
CA ARG A 257 0.49 11.68 -16.40
C ARG A 257 -0.03 13.06 -15.95
N ALA A 258 -0.50 13.87 -16.90
CA ALA A 258 -1.05 15.20 -16.59
C ALA A 258 -2.36 15.16 -15.79
N SER A 259 -3.21 14.14 -15.97
CA SER A 259 -4.45 13.98 -15.20
C SER A 259 -4.24 13.55 -13.74
N VAL A 260 -3.10 12.95 -13.40
CA VAL A 260 -2.72 12.67 -12.00
C VAL A 260 -2.13 13.94 -11.35
N ALA A 261 -1.31 14.69 -12.09
CA ALA A 261 -0.62 15.88 -11.58
C ALA A 261 -1.56 17.01 -11.10
N VAL A 262 -2.78 17.12 -11.62
CA VAL A 262 -3.74 18.18 -11.19
C VAL A 262 -4.36 17.90 -9.80
N ALA A 263 -4.30 16.66 -9.32
CA ALA A 263 -4.71 16.32 -7.95
C ALA A 263 -3.57 16.46 -6.91
N THR A 264 -2.31 16.59 -7.36
CA THR A 264 -1.13 16.72 -6.48
C THR A 264 -0.42 18.07 -6.57
N ALA A 265 -0.75 18.91 -7.57
CA ALA A 265 -0.17 20.23 -7.77
C ALA A 265 -0.93 21.39 -7.07
N SER A 266 -1.03 21.35 -5.73
CA SER A 266 -1.06 22.58 -4.92
C SER A 266 -0.61 22.35 -3.46
N VAL A 267 0.68 22.01 -3.28
CA VAL A 267 1.37 22.20 -2.00
C VAL A 267 2.66 22.97 -2.28
N GLY A 268 2.56 24.29 -2.28
CA GLY A 268 3.66 25.20 -2.58
C GLY A 268 3.35 26.61 -2.10
N GLY A 269 3.67 26.92 -0.84
CA GLY A 269 3.44 28.25 -0.28
C GLY A 269 3.21 28.37 1.23
N GLY A 270 3.47 27.34 2.05
CA GLY A 270 3.32 27.47 3.51
C GLY A 270 3.47 26.16 4.27
N GLY A 271 4.66 25.89 4.82
CA GLY A 271 4.86 24.91 5.90
C GLY A 271 4.43 23.45 5.64
N ALA A 272 4.79 22.86 4.50
CA ALA A 272 4.66 21.40 4.34
C ALA A 272 5.52 20.67 5.39
N SER A 273 5.00 19.60 6.01
CA SER A 273 5.76 18.84 7.02
C SER A 273 7.09 18.31 6.46
N GLU A 274 8.13 18.32 7.29
CA GLU A 274 9.46 17.81 6.96
C GLU A 274 9.43 16.30 6.59
N PHE A 275 8.37 15.58 6.95
CA PHE A 275 8.18 14.16 6.64
C PHE A 275 7.12 13.92 5.55
N LEU A 276 7.22 12.76 4.89
CA LEU A 276 6.19 12.14 4.06
C LEU A 276 5.44 11.06 4.85
N ASN A 277 4.18 10.79 4.50
CA ASN A 277 3.38 9.76 5.16
C ASN A 277 3.93 8.33 4.94
N SER A 278 4.01 7.53 6.01
CA SER A 278 4.49 6.14 5.97
C SER A 278 3.62 5.24 5.08
N GLU A 279 2.30 5.36 5.17
CA GLU A 279 1.36 4.45 4.52
C GLU A 279 1.11 4.83 3.05
N LEU A 280 1.12 6.12 2.72
CA LEU A 280 1.19 6.56 1.32
C LEU A 280 2.51 6.14 0.66
N SER A 281 3.65 6.21 1.38
CA SER A 281 4.95 5.74 0.88
C SER A 281 4.95 4.22 0.59
N LEU A 282 4.17 3.44 1.34
CA LEU A 282 3.95 2.01 1.08
C LEU A 282 3.02 1.75 -0.12
N LEU A 283 1.98 2.58 -0.32
CA LEU A 283 1.19 2.55 -1.56
C LEU A 283 2.04 2.90 -2.79
N GLU A 284 2.93 3.89 -2.70
CA GLU A 284 3.87 4.24 -3.77
C GLU A 284 4.91 3.13 -4.03
N PHE A 285 5.28 2.33 -3.02
CA PHE A 285 6.05 1.10 -3.25
C PHE A 285 5.25 0.10 -4.11
N ASN A 286 4.01 -0.20 -3.73
CA ASN A 286 3.15 -1.10 -4.51
C ASN A 286 2.85 -0.56 -5.92
N ALA A 287 2.73 0.76 -6.09
CA ALA A 287 2.56 1.42 -7.39
C ALA A 287 3.75 1.24 -8.34
N ARG A 288 4.97 1.13 -7.79
CA ARG A 288 6.20 0.82 -8.55
C ARG A 288 6.32 -0.68 -8.84
N VAL A 289 5.90 -1.58 -7.95
CA VAL A 289 5.82 -3.02 -8.25
C VAL A 289 4.79 -3.29 -9.36
N LEU A 290 3.65 -2.60 -9.34
CA LEU A 290 2.67 -2.63 -10.43
C LEU A 290 3.25 -2.13 -11.76
N ALA A 291 4.13 -1.12 -11.73
CA ALA A 291 4.79 -0.65 -12.94
C ALA A 291 5.66 -1.73 -13.63
N LEU A 292 6.21 -2.69 -12.87
CA LEU A 292 6.91 -3.86 -13.44
C LEU A 292 5.93 -4.80 -14.20
N ALA A 293 4.72 -5.01 -13.69
CA ALA A 293 3.70 -5.76 -14.43
C ALA A 293 3.23 -5.02 -15.70
N GLU A 294 3.21 -3.69 -15.64
CA GLU A 294 2.83 -2.82 -16.76
C GLU A 294 3.91 -2.72 -17.86
N ASP A 295 5.17 -3.03 -17.56
CA ASP A 295 6.29 -2.94 -18.49
C ASP A 295 6.30 -4.08 -19.52
N PRO A 296 6.13 -3.80 -20.83
CA PRO A 296 6.19 -4.83 -21.88
C PRO A 296 7.59 -5.41 -22.12
N ALA A 297 8.67 -4.83 -21.56
CA ALA A 297 10.01 -5.41 -21.62
C ALA A 297 10.16 -6.62 -20.68
N ILE A 298 9.29 -6.75 -19.67
CA ILE A 298 9.29 -7.87 -18.73
C ILE A 298 8.53 -9.06 -19.35
N PRO A 299 9.06 -10.30 -19.29
CA PRO A 299 8.40 -11.46 -19.88
C PRO A 299 7.00 -11.72 -19.31
N LEU A 300 6.08 -12.19 -20.14
CA LEU A 300 4.65 -12.19 -19.82
C LEU A 300 4.29 -12.95 -18.54
N LEU A 301 4.88 -14.13 -18.29
CA LEU A 301 4.58 -14.87 -17.06
C LEU A 301 5.12 -14.17 -15.81
N GLU A 302 6.18 -13.38 -15.96
CA GLU A 302 6.76 -12.58 -14.88
C GLU A 302 5.87 -11.35 -14.58
N ARG A 303 5.28 -10.72 -15.61
CA ARG A 303 4.23 -9.69 -15.44
C ARG A 303 3.02 -10.23 -14.66
N LEU A 304 2.63 -11.49 -14.89
CA LEU A 304 1.59 -12.17 -14.10
C LEU A 304 2.01 -12.41 -12.65
N ARG A 305 3.27 -12.79 -12.38
CA ARG A 305 3.79 -12.87 -11.00
C ARG A 305 3.76 -11.51 -10.31
N PHE A 306 4.17 -10.44 -11.00
CA PHE A 306 4.11 -9.10 -10.42
C PHE A 306 2.67 -8.67 -10.09
N LEU A 307 1.66 -9.00 -10.91
CA LEU A 307 0.25 -8.76 -10.55
C LEU A 307 -0.19 -9.55 -9.31
N ALA A 308 0.24 -10.81 -9.18
CA ALA A 308 -0.05 -11.64 -8.00
C ALA A 308 0.64 -11.08 -6.73
N ILE A 309 1.91 -10.65 -6.85
CA ILE A 309 2.67 -9.98 -5.78
C ILE A 309 1.97 -8.68 -5.36
N VAL A 310 1.53 -7.86 -6.32
CA VAL A 310 0.78 -6.62 -6.04
C VAL A 310 -0.51 -6.93 -5.28
N SER A 311 -1.24 -7.98 -5.67
CA SER A 311 -2.44 -8.43 -4.96
C SER A 311 -2.13 -8.84 -3.52
N ALA A 312 -1.10 -9.66 -3.30
CA ALA A 312 -0.68 -10.10 -1.97
C ALA A 312 -0.18 -8.93 -1.09
N ASN A 313 0.60 -8.00 -1.64
CA ASN A 313 1.04 -6.81 -0.92
C ASN A 313 -0.14 -5.89 -0.53
N ASN A 314 -1.18 -5.83 -1.38
CA ASN A 314 -2.39 -5.05 -1.09
C ASN A 314 -3.25 -5.74 -0.01
N ASP A 315 -3.31 -7.07 0.01
CA ASP A 315 -3.89 -7.82 1.14
C ASP A 315 -3.16 -7.48 2.45
N GLU A 316 -1.83 -7.61 2.50
CA GLU A 316 -1.02 -7.29 3.70
C GLU A 316 -1.21 -5.83 4.14
N PHE A 317 -1.26 -4.88 3.19
CA PHE A 317 -1.48 -3.47 3.48
C PHE A 317 -2.80 -3.24 4.24
N PHE A 318 -3.91 -3.83 3.77
CA PHE A 318 -5.19 -3.69 4.48
C PHE A 318 -5.20 -4.45 5.81
N MET A 319 -4.69 -5.69 5.83
CA MET A 319 -4.63 -6.54 7.03
C MET A 319 -3.84 -5.94 8.20
N VAL A 320 -2.85 -5.10 7.93
CA VAL A 320 -1.90 -4.62 8.95
C VAL A 320 -1.93 -3.11 9.11
N ARG A 321 -2.01 -2.34 8.02
CA ARG A 321 -1.90 -0.87 8.08
C ARG A 321 -3.24 -0.19 8.19
N VAL A 322 -4.18 -0.53 7.32
CA VAL A 322 -5.56 -0.02 7.42
C VAL A 322 -6.22 -0.56 8.68
N ALA A 323 -5.95 -1.82 9.06
CA ALA A 323 -6.36 -2.38 10.34
C ALA A 323 -5.87 -1.54 11.54
N GLY A 324 -4.56 -1.33 11.69
CA GLY A 324 -4.01 -0.56 12.80
C GLY A 324 -4.54 0.88 12.86
N LEU A 325 -4.67 1.56 11.72
CA LEU A 325 -5.29 2.89 11.67
C LEU A 325 -6.77 2.87 12.10
N LYS A 326 -7.53 1.82 11.77
CA LYS A 326 -8.93 1.70 12.23
C LYS A 326 -9.01 1.42 13.73
N ASP A 327 -8.12 0.59 14.25
CA ASP A 327 -8.03 0.29 15.68
C ASP A 327 -7.65 1.58 16.46
N GLU A 328 -6.67 2.36 15.98
CA GLU A 328 -6.29 3.69 16.51
C GLU A 328 -7.43 4.73 16.46
N ALA A 329 -8.26 4.70 15.41
CA ALA A 329 -9.41 5.61 15.26
C ALA A 329 -10.50 5.37 16.31
N ILE A 330 -10.75 4.09 16.67
CA ILE A 330 -11.76 3.71 17.68
C ILE A 330 -11.37 4.23 19.06
N GLU A 331 -10.08 4.27 19.38
CA GLU A 331 -9.57 4.78 20.67
C GLU A 331 -9.67 6.31 20.81
N THR A 332 -10.20 7.02 19.80
CA THR A 332 -10.34 8.50 19.76
C THR A 332 -9.02 9.24 19.98
N SER A 333 -7.94 8.71 19.40
CA SER A 333 -6.62 9.32 19.48
C SER A 333 -6.52 10.63 18.68
N GLU A 334 -6.14 11.74 19.34
CA GLU A 334 -5.73 12.98 18.66
C GLU A 334 -4.28 12.91 18.13
N GLU A 335 -3.59 11.78 18.27
CA GLU A 335 -2.21 11.62 17.80
C GLU A 335 -2.12 11.83 16.28
N ARG A 336 -1.06 12.53 15.88
CA ARG A 336 -0.75 12.83 14.48
C ARG A 336 0.43 11.99 14.03
N SER A 337 0.37 11.55 12.77
CA SER A 337 1.51 10.94 12.10
C SER A 337 2.70 11.91 12.00
N GLN A 338 3.89 11.40 11.67
CA GLN A 338 5.10 12.24 11.51
C GLN A 338 4.90 13.38 10.49
N ASP A 339 4.12 13.15 9.44
CA ASP A 339 3.75 14.13 8.42
C ASP A 339 2.63 15.09 8.84
N GLY A 340 2.05 14.92 10.03
CA GLY A 340 1.10 15.85 10.67
C GLY A 340 -0.37 15.55 10.43
N LEU A 341 -0.72 14.45 9.76
CA LEU A 341 -2.11 14.05 9.50
C LEU A 341 -2.72 13.36 10.73
N THR A 342 -4.03 13.53 10.95
CA THR A 342 -4.77 12.66 11.89
C THR A 342 -5.01 11.27 11.28
N VAL A 343 -5.40 10.31 12.10
CA VAL A 343 -5.80 8.95 11.66
C VAL A 343 -6.88 9.01 10.56
N ASP A 344 -7.94 9.80 10.75
CA ASP A 344 -8.98 10.02 9.73
C ASP A 344 -8.44 10.62 8.42
N GLU A 345 -7.53 11.61 8.52
CA GLU A 345 -6.91 12.23 7.34
C GLU A 345 -6.05 11.20 6.57
N GLN A 346 -5.40 10.25 7.27
CA GLN A 346 -4.67 9.14 6.65
C GLN A 346 -5.60 8.11 6.00
N LEU A 347 -6.65 7.66 6.68
CA LEU A 347 -7.65 6.72 6.14
C LEU A 347 -8.33 7.30 4.88
N MET A 348 -8.69 8.59 4.91
CA MET A 348 -9.24 9.30 3.75
C MET A 348 -8.24 9.39 2.59
N ALA A 349 -6.95 9.67 2.86
CA ALA A 349 -5.92 9.71 1.82
C ALA A 349 -5.71 8.32 1.16
N ILE A 350 -5.80 7.24 1.95
CA ILE A 350 -5.77 5.86 1.45
C ILE A 350 -7.01 5.57 0.58
N ALA A 351 -8.21 5.92 1.05
CA ALA A 351 -9.47 5.72 0.32
C ALA A 351 -9.49 6.44 -1.04
N LEU A 352 -8.83 7.60 -1.16
CA LEU A 352 -8.66 8.32 -2.43
C LEU A 352 -7.60 7.67 -3.35
N ARG A 353 -6.55 7.06 -2.80
CA ARG A 353 -5.41 6.51 -3.58
C ARG A 353 -5.65 5.08 -4.09
N VAL A 354 -6.39 4.25 -3.35
CA VAL A 354 -6.60 2.83 -3.70
C VAL A 354 -7.46 2.62 -4.98
N PRO A 355 -8.59 3.30 -5.22
CA PRO A 355 -9.41 3.06 -6.41
C PRO A 355 -8.68 3.26 -7.76
N PRO A 356 -7.94 4.37 -8.02
CA PRO A 356 -7.19 4.51 -9.27
C PRO A 356 -5.99 3.54 -9.38
N PHE A 357 -5.46 3.07 -8.25
CA PHE A 357 -4.45 2.02 -8.22
C PHE A 357 -5.03 0.66 -8.65
N LEU A 358 -6.21 0.29 -8.16
CA LEU A 358 -6.92 -0.92 -8.61
C LEU A 358 -7.30 -0.84 -10.09
N GLU A 359 -7.77 0.31 -10.59
CA GLU A 359 -8.06 0.49 -12.02
C GLU A 359 -6.83 0.23 -12.91
N ARG A 360 -5.64 0.69 -12.49
CA ARG A 360 -4.38 0.36 -13.17
C ARG A 360 -4.07 -1.15 -13.11
N GLN A 361 -4.21 -1.77 -11.94
CA GLN A 361 -3.95 -3.21 -11.73
C GLN A 361 -4.81 -4.06 -12.66
N TYR A 362 -6.12 -3.84 -12.69
CA TYR A 362 -7.03 -4.59 -13.54
C TYR A 362 -6.90 -4.23 -15.03
N GLY A 363 -6.57 -2.99 -15.36
CA GLY A 363 -6.20 -2.60 -16.73
C GLY A 363 -4.93 -3.33 -17.22
N CYS A 364 -3.96 -3.56 -16.33
CA CYS A 364 -2.77 -4.37 -16.61
C CYS A 364 -3.09 -5.85 -16.77
N TYR A 365 -3.86 -6.43 -15.84
CA TYR A 365 -4.38 -7.81 -15.93
C TYR A 365 -5.06 -8.09 -17.27
N THR A 366 -5.97 -7.20 -17.70
CA THR A 366 -6.69 -7.31 -18.98
C THR A 366 -5.74 -7.40 -20.17
N ARG A 367 -4.69 -6.56 -20.20
CA ARG A 367 -3.64 -6.62 -21.24
C ARG A 367 -2.86 -7.92 -21.18
N CYS A 368 -2.47 -8.37 -19.99
CA CYS A 368 -1.72 -9.63 -19.83
C CYS A 368 -2.52 -10.85 -20.28
N MET A 369 -3.83 -10.92 -20.01
CA MET A 369 -4.70 -12.00 -20.49
C MET A 369 -4.82 -11.98 -22.02
N ALA A 370 -4.95 -10.79 -22.63
CA ALA A 370 -4.97 -10.64 -24.09
C ALA A 370 -3.63 -11.02 -24.76
N ASP A 371 -2.49 -10.78 -24.09
CA ASP A 371 -1.18 -11.25 -24.53
C ASP A 371 -1.05 -12.78 -24.37
N LEU A 372 -1.55 -13.35 -23.28
CA LEU A 372 -1.47 -14.80 -22.99
C LEU A 372 -2.28 -15.62 -24.01
N ALA A 373 -3.43 -15.08 -24.45
CA ALA A 373 -4.25 -15.67 -25.50
C ALA A 373 -3.49 -15.87 -26.84
N LYS A 374 -2.52 -14.99 -27.17
CA LYS A 374 -1.67 -15.11 -28.37
C LYS A 374 -0.72 -16.31 -28.30
N HIS A 375 -0.47 -16.82 -27.10
CA HIS A 375 0.36 -18.01 -26.85
C HIS A 375 -0.48 -19.29 -26.60
N GLY A 376 -1.76 -19.28 -27.00
CA GLY A 376 -2.62 -20.47 -26.98
C GLY A 376 -3.28 -20.77 -25.63
N VAL A 377 -3.17 -19.87 -24.65
CA VAL A 377 -3.76 -20.01 -23.33
C VAL A 377 -4.75 -18.87 -23.08
N ARG A 378 -6.03 -19.22 -22.96
CA ARG A 378 -7.11 -18.28 -22.62
C ARG A 378 -7.75 -18.70 -21.30
N VAL A 379 -8.06 -17.74 -20.45
CA VAL A 379 -9.12 -17.90 -19.45
C VAL A 379 -10.44 -17.70 -20.18
N VAL A 380 -11.27 -18.73 -20.31
CA VAL A 380 -12.53 -18.70 -21.05
C VAL A 380 -13.73 -18.59 -20.11
N ALA A 381 -14.80 -17.95 -20.57
CA ALA A 381 -16.06 -17.90 -19.85
C ALA A 381 -16.92 -19.16 -20.16
N TRP A 382 -17.84 -19.50 -19.26
CA TRP A 382 -18.71 -20.69 -19.40
C TRP A 382 -19.51 -20.72 -20.71
N ASN A 383 -19.92 -19.55 -21.21
CA ASN A 383 -20.66 -19.39 -22.46
C ASN A 383 -19.81 -19.51 -23.74
N GLU A 384 -18.48 -19.64 -23.62
CA GLU A 384 -17.57 -19.87 -24.75
C GLU A 384 -17.21 -21.36 -24.95
N LEU A 385 -17.73 -22.23 -24.09
CA LEU A 385 -17.45 -23.66 -24.09
C LEU A 385 -18.25 -24.40 -25.17
N ASN A 386 -17.67 -25.47 -25.71
CA ASN A 386 -18.40 -26.46 -26.51
C ASN A 386 -19.06 -27.52 -25.60
N GLU A 387 -19.97 -28.32 -26.16
CA GLU A 387 -20.73 -29.34 -25.42
C GLU A 387 -19.85 -30.35 -24.69
N ALA A 388 -18.74 -30.80 -25.30
CA ALA A 388 -17.81 -31.75 -24.68
C ALA A 388 -17.05 -31.13 -23.49
N HIS A 389 -16.70 -29.84 -23.57
CA HIS A 389 -16.12 -29.10 -22.44
C HIS A 389 -17.13 -28.85 -21.33
N VAL A 390 -18.39 -28.55 -21.66
CA VAL A 390 -19.48 -28.40 -20.67
C VAL A 390 -19.70 -29.71 -19.91
N GLU A 391 -19.76 -30.85 -20.61
CA GLU A 391 -19.98 -32.14 -19.95
C GLU A 391 -18.79 -32.56 -19.07
N TYR A 392 -17.56 -32.38 -19.55
CA TYR A 392 -16.35 -32.58 -18.75
C TYR A 392 -16.34 -31.74 -17.46
N LEU A 393 -16.75 -30.47 -17.53
CA LEU A 393 -16.77 -29.61 -16.34
C LEU A 393 -17.95 -29.91 -15.39
N ARG A 394 -19.06 -30.46 -15.90
CA ARG A 394 -20.16 -30.97 -15.06
C ARG A 394 -19.76 -32.23 -14.30
N GLU A 395 -19.05 -33.13 -14.96
CA GLU A 395 -18.44 -34.30 -14.34
C GLU A 395 -17.42 -33.88 -13.26
N TYR A 396 -16.47 -33.00 -13.62
CA TYR A 396 -15.53 -32.42 -12.65
C TYR A 396 -16.24 -31.70 -11.49
N PHE A 397 -17.30 -30.95 -11.76
CA PHE A 397 -18.10 -30.32 -10.70
C PHE A 397 -18.74 -31.36 -9.78
N ARG A 398 -19.38 -32.39 -10.33
CA ARG A 398 -20.08 -33.43 -9.57
C ARG A 398 -19.14 -34.25 -8.70
N ASP A 399 -17.98 -34.62 -9.23
CA ASP A 399 -17.08 -35.60 -8.61
C ASP A 399 -16.01 -34.97 -7.72
N GLU A 400 -15.51 -33.77 -8.06
CA GLU A 400 -14.44 -33.08 -7.31
C GLU A 400 -14.96 -31.89 -6.50
N LEU A 401 -15.72 -30.96 -7.12
CA LEU A 401 -16.10 -29.70 -6.45
C LEU A 401 -17.28 -29.86 -5.49
N TYR A 402 -18.39 -30.44 -5.94
CA TYR A 402 -19.66 -30.55 -5.23
C TYR A 402 -19.52 -31.18 -3.83
N PRO A 403 -18.74 -32.27 -3.62
CA PRO A 403 -18.53 -32.84 -2.28
C PRO A 403 -17.83 -31.91 -1.29
N ALA A 404 -17.17 -30.86 -1.76
CA ALA A 404 -16.47 -29.87 -0.94
C ALA A 404 -17.28 -28.57 -0.74
N LEU A 405 -18.41 -28.38 -1.43
CA LEU A 405 -19.25 -27.18 -1.32
C LEU A 405 -20.33 -27.37 -0.25
N THR A 406 -20.45 -26.40 0.66
CA THR A 406 -21.55 -26.34 1.64
C THR A 406 -22.23 -24.98 1.57
N PRO A 407 -23.52 -24.89 1.22
CA PRO A 407 -24.25 -23.63 1.20
C PRO A 407 -24.69 -23.21 2.61
N PHE A 408 -24.49 -21.95 2.96
CA PHE A 408 -24.94 -21.37 4.24
C PHE A 408 -25.94 -20.23 4.01
N ALA A 409 -27.13 -20.32 4.61
CA ALA A 409 -28.16 -19.30 4.47
C ALA A 409 -27.77 -17.97 5.16
N MET A 410 -27.68 -16.88 4.38
CA MET A 410 -27.43 -15.53 4.86
C MET A 410 -28.76 -14.87 5.26
N THR A 411 -29.33 -15.27 6.39
CA THR A 411 -30.64 -14.77 6.87
C THR A 411 -30.58 -14.22 8.30
N LEU A 412 -31.52 -13.34 8.62
CA LEU A 412 -31.78 -12.84 9.98
C LEU A 412 -32.85 -13.68 10.73
N SER A 413 -33.15 -14.88 10.22
CA SER A 413 -34.22 -15.73 10.77
C SER A 413 -33.81 -16.36 12.10
N PRO A 414 -34.65 -16.32 13.15
CA PRO A 414 -34.35 -16.96 14.43
C PRO A 414 -34.02 -18.45 14.26
N GLY A 415 -32.85 -18.88 14.74
CA GLY A 415 -32.35 -20.25 14.60
C GLY A 415 -31.32 -20.47 13.49
N HIS A 416 -31.14 -19.51 12.57
CA HIS A 416 -30.08 -19.54 11.55
C HIS A 416 -29.04 -18.46 11.85
N PRO A 417 -27.91 -18.78 12.53
CA PRO A 417 -26.82 -17.83 12.68
C PRO A 417 -26.18 -17.54 11.31
N PHE A 418 -25.84 -16.28 11.06
CA PHE A 418 -25.09 -15.89 9.86
C PHE A 418 -23.74 -16.64 9.82
N PRO A 419 -23.32 -17.20 8.68
CA PRO A 419 -22.06 -17.93 8.57
C PRO A 419 -20.86 -17.01 8.86
N THR A 420 -19.91 -17.48 9.66
CA THR A 420 -18.66 -16.73 9.89
C THR A 420 -17.82 -16.78 8.62
N ILE A 421 -17.78 -15.68 7.88
CA ILE A 421 -17.08 -15.65 6.58
C ILE A 421 -15.56 -15.79 6.80
N PRO A 422 -14.87 -16.74 6.16
CA PRO A 422 -13.44 -16.93 6.35
C PRO A 422 -12.58 -15.77 5.83
N HIS A 423 -11.37 -15.66 6.37
CA HIS A 423 -10.42 -14.59 6.03
C HIS A 423 -9.74 -14.87 4.68
N LEU A 424 -9.82 -13.91 3.74
CA LEU A 424 -9.26 -13.97 2.37
C LEU A 424 -9.78 -15.09 1.46
N SER A 425 -10.75 -15.88 1.92
CA SER A 425 -11.45 -16.89 1.11
C SER A 425 -12.37 -16.23 0.07
N LEU A 426 -12.68 -16.98 -0.98
CA LEU A 426 -13.46 -16.54 -2.13
C LEU A 426 -14.84 -17.20 -2.08
N SER A 427 -15.89 -16.41 -1.87
CA SER A 427 -17.24 -16.91 -1.69
C SER A 427 -18.20 -16.35 -2.75
N LEU A 428 -19.21 -17.13 -3.11
CA LEU A 428 -20.36 -16.69 -3.91
C LEU A 428 -21.50 -16.27 -2.97
N ALA A 429 -21.99 -15.04 -3.13
CA ALA A 429 -23.26 -14.61 -2.57
C ALA A 429 -24.37 -14.88 -3.60
N VAL A 430 -25.20 -15.88 -3.32
CA VAL A 430 -26.23 -16.45 -4.19
C VAL A 430 -27.61 -15.93 -3.78
N LEU A 431 -28.39 -15.41 -4.73
CA LEU A 431 -29.79 -15.05 -4.52
C LEU A 431 -30.68 -16.27 -4.81
N VAL A 432 -31.38 -16.75 -3.77
CA VAL A 432 -32.20 -17.95 -3.79
C VAL A 432 -33.67 -17.61 -3.53
N LEU A 433 -34.55 -18.05 -4.42
CA LEU A 433 -36.00 -17.97 -4.27
C LEU A 433 -36.53 -19.37 -3.97
N ASP A 434 -36.90 -19.65 -2.71
CA ASP A 434 -37.70 -20.83 -2.37
C ASP A 434 -39.19 -20.47 -2.53
N PRO A 435 -39.93 -21.09 -3.49
CA PRO A 435 -41.36 -20.84 -3.67
C PRO A 435 -42.20 -21.19 -2.43
N ARG A 436 -41.68 -22.04 -1.53
CA ARG A 436 -42.36 -22.49 -0.30
C ARG A 436 -42.11 -21.53 0.87
N HIS A 437 -41.03 -20.75 0.82
CA HIS A 437 -40.59 -19.88 1.92
C HIS A 437 -40.19 -18.47 1.40
N PRO A 438 -41.15 -17.67 0.88
CA PRO A 438 -40.89 -16.26 0.60
C PRO A 438 -40.65 -15.48 1.91
N PRO A 439 -39.82 -14.42 1.92
CA PRO A 439 -39.18 -13.79 0.76
C PRO A 439 -37.92 -14.52 0.25
N ALA A 440 -37.42 -14.10 -0.90
CA ALA A 440 -36.10 -14.50 -1.40
C ALA A 440 -35.01 -14.23 -0.35
N HIS A 441 -34.04 -15.12 -0.24
CA HIS A 441 -32.92 -15.00 0.68
C HIS A 441 -31.60 -15.10 -0.04
N PHE A 442 -30.53 -14.63 0.61
CA PHE A 442 -29.18 -14.87 0.13
C PHE A 442 -28.59 -16.10 0.80
N ALA A 443 -27.67 -16.76 0.13
CA ALA A 443 -26.87 -17.85 0.67
C ALA A 443 -25.41 -17.67 0.23
N GLU A 444 -24.51 -18.04 1.13
CA GLU A 444 -23.08 -18.04 0.90
C GLU A 444 -22.64 -19.43 0.45
N VAL A 445 -21.75 -19.49 -0.54
CA VAL A 445 -21.11 -20.72 -1.01
C VAL A 445 -19.61 -20.44 -1.10
N GLU A 446 -18.86 -20.89 -0.12
CA GLU A 446 -17.40 -20.82 -0.10
C GLU A 446 -16.79 -21.69 -1.21
N LEU A 447 -15.73 -21.21 -1.88
CA LEU A 447 -14.99 -21.98 -2.87
C LEU A 447 -13.77 -22.68 -2.24
N PRO A 448 -13.53 -23.97 -2.52
CA PRO A 448 -12.53 -24.78 -1.83
C PRO A 448 -11.07 -24.35 -2.13
N GLU A 449 -10.41 -23.71 -1.16
CA GLU A 449 -9.04 -23.14 -1.31
C GLU A 449 -7.95 -24.15 -1.68
N ARG A 450 -8.13 -25.44 -1.39
CA ARG A 450 -7.12 -26.50 -1.64
C ARG A 450 -7.10 -26.98 -3.10
N MET A 451 -8.07 -26.58 -3.91
CA MET A 451 -8.19 -26.98 -5.30
C MET A 451 -7.63 -25.89 -6.24
N PRO A 452 -7.05 -26.24 -7.41
CA PRO A 452 -6.53 -25.24 -8.34
C PRO A 452 -7.61 -24.24 -8.78
N ARG A 453 -7.30 -22.95 -8.79
CA ARG A 453 -8.25 -21.92 -9.22
C ARG A 453 -8.56 -22.01 -10.71
N PHE A 454 -7.61 -22.48 -11.51
CA PHE A 454 -7.77 -22.64 -12.96
C PHE A 454 -7.80 -24.12 -13.39
N VAL A 455 -8.97 -24.58 -13.83
CA VAL A 455 -9.15 -25.93 -14.38
C VAL A 455 -8.81 -25.91 -15.87
N ARG A 456 -7.93 -26.83 -16.31
CA ARG A 456 -7.57 -26.97 -17.74
C ARG A 456 -8.66 -27.70 -18.52
N LEU A 457 -8.93 -27.23 -19.73
CA LEU A 457 -9.88 -27.89 -20.63
C LEU A 457 -9.18 -28.98 -21.47
N PRO A 458 -9.81 -30.15 -21.68
CA PRO A 458 -9.21 -31.23 -22.44
C PRO A 458 -9.07 -30.86 -23.92
N GLY A 459 -7.96 -31.29 -24.53
CA GLY A 459 -7.70 -31.09 -25.97
C GLY A 459 -7.28 -29.67 -26.38
N CYS A 460 -7.13 -28.71 -25.47
CA CYS A 460 -6.63 -27.37 -25.78
C CYS A 460 -5.78 -26.78 -24.63
N GLY A 461 -5.18 -25.61 -24.86
CA GLY A 461 -4.41 -24.88 -23.85
C GLY A 461 -5.24 -23.95 -22.96
N HIS A 462 -6.57 -23.94 -23.12
CA HIS A 462 -7.45 -23.03 -22.39
C HIS A 462 -7.74 -23.51 -20.96
N VAL A 463 -8.08 -22.56 -20.09
CA VAL A 463 -8.48 -22.78 -18.71
C VAL A 463 -9.79 -22.07 -18.41
N ILE A 464 -10.53 -22.54 -17.42
CA ILE A 464 -11.69 -21.87 -16.85
C ILE A 464 -11.47 -21.69 -15.34
N ALA A 465 -11.98 -20.58 -14.81
CA ALA A 465 -11.86 -20.26 -13.39
C ALA A 465 -12.91 -21.05 -12.58
N MET A 466 -12.54 -21.56 -11.41
CA MET A 466 -13.39 -22.43 -10.58
C MET A 466 -14.76 -21.79 -10.25
N GLU A 467 -14.79 -20.48 -10.01
CA GLU A 467 -16.01 -19.72 -9.75
C GLU A 467 -17.04 -19.82 -10.88
N GLU A 468 -16.62 -19.89 -12.15
CA GLU A 468 -17.53 -20.03 -13.28
C GLU A 468 -18.13 -21.44 -13.34
N ILE A 469 -17.34 -22.47 -12.99
CA ILE A 469 -17.81 -23.85 -12.89
C ILE A 469 -18.86 -23.96 -11.78
N VAL A 470 -18.57 -23.43 -10.59
CA VAL A 470 -19.51 -23.47 -9.46
C VAL A 470 -20.76 -22.65 -9.78
N ARG A 471 -20.61 -21.39 -10.24
CA ARG A 471 -21.73 -20.50 -10.61
C ARG A 471 -22.68 -21.16 -11.61
N ALA A 472 -22.16 -21.82 -12.64
CA ALA A 472 -22.96 -22.47 -13.68
C ALA A 472 -23.72 -23.72 -13.18
N ASN A 473 -23.31 -24.32 -12.06
CA ASN A 473 -23.89 -25.56 -11.53
C ASN A 473 -24.55 -25.39 -10.14
N LEU A 474 -24.71 -24.15 -9.64
CA LEU A 474 -25.32 -23.84 -8.34
C LEU A 474 -26.70 -24.51 -8.13
N ALA A 475 -27.48 -24.71 -9.19
CA ALA A 475 -28.78 -25.39 -9.10
C ALA A 475 -28.71 -26.79 -8.46
N ALA A 476 -27.57 -27.49 -8.55
CA ALA A 476 -27.36 -28.79 -7.90
C ALA A 476 -27.33 -28.70 -6.35
N LEU A 477 -27.01 -27.53 -5.79
CA LEU A 477 -27.05 -27.26 -4.35
C LEU A 477 -28.46 -26.89 -3.84
N TYR A 478 -29.38 -26.54 -4.76
CA TYR A 478 -30.71 -26.03 -4.45
C TYR A 478 -31.81 -26.74 -5.25
N PRO A 479 -32.03 -28.06 -5.07
CA PRO A 479 -32.92 -28.86 -5.92
C PRO A 479 -34.39 -28.41 -5.93
N ASP A 480 -34.86 -27.81 -4.83
CA ASP A 480 -36.25 -27.34 -4.67
C ASP A 480 -36.42 -25.82 -4.81
N ALA A 481 -35.34 -25.06 -5.04
CA ALA A 481 -35.36 -23.60 -5.04
C ALA A 481 -34.73 -23.03 -6.31
N HIS A 482 -35.11 -21.81 -6.68
CA HIS A 482 -34.59 -21.16 -7.87
C HIS A 482 -33.41 -20.24 -7.53
N VAL A 483 -32.24 -20.55 -8.07
CA VAL A 483 -31.08 -19.64 -8.04
C VAL A 483 -31.28 -18.60 -9.14
N GLU A 484 -31.44 -17.32 -8.76
CA GLU A 484 -31.61 -16.24 -9.74
C GLU A 484 -30.26 -15.77 -10.28
N GLN A 485 -29.37 -15.32 -9.38
CA GLN A 485 -28.10 -14.67 -9.68
C GLN A 485 -27.09 -14.96 -8.54
N ALA A 486 -25.80 -14.91 -8.85
CA ALA A 486 -24.75 -15.08 -7.84
C ALA A 486 -23.51 -14.23 -8.16
N TRP A 487 -22.93 -13.60 -7.14
CA TRP A 487 -21.81 -12.68 -7.25
C TRP A 487 -20.65 -13.10 -6.36
N MET A 488 -19.42 -12.98 -6.87
CA MET A 488 -18.22 -13.20 -6.08
C MET A 488 -18.01 -12.09 -5.06
N PHE A 489 -17.58 -12.47 -3.85
CA PHE A 489 -17.05 -11.56 -2.84
C PHE A 489 -15.91 -12.21 -2.06
N ARG A 490 -15.16 -11.37 -1.35
CA ARG A 490 -14.03 -11.74 -0.50
C ARG A 490 -13.85 -10.71 0.59
N ILE A 491 -13.46 -11.14 1.79
CA ILE A 491 -13.21 -10.21 2.91
C ILE A 491 -11.76 -10.27 3.38
N THR A 492 -11.24 -9.13 3.81
CA THR A 492 -9.97 -9.02 4.54
C THR A 492 -10.27 -8.70 5.99
N ARG A 493 -9.62 -9.41 6.92
CA ARG A 493 -9.72 -9.18 8.37
C ARG A 493 -8.38 -8.71 8.93
N SER A 494 -8.37 -8.03 10.08
CA SER A 494 -7.15 -7.59 10.78
C SER A 494 -6.22 -8.78 11.06
N GLY A 495 -4.91 -8.57 10.84
CA GLY A 495 -3.86 -9.58 11.02
C GLY A 495 -3.21 -9.59 12.41
N GLU A 496 -3.71 -8.77 13.34
CA GLU A 496 -3.20 -8.68 14.71
C GLU A 496 -3.73 -9.86 15.56
N LEU A 497 -2.81 -10.56 16.22
CA LEU A 497 -3.10 -11.45 17.33
C LEU A 497 -2.46 -10.84 18.58
N MET A 498 -3.30 -10.33 19.49
CA MET A 498 -2.85 -10.07 20.84
C MET A 498 -2.54 -11.40 21.52
N LEU A 499 -1.25 -11.73 21.61
CA LEU A 499 -0.78 -12.79 22.49
C LEU A 499 -1.04 -12.34 23.93
N GLU A 500 -1.88 -13.06 24.66
CA GLU A 500 -2.08 -12.87 26.10
C GLU A 500 -0.85 -13.38 26.86
N GLU A 501 0.29 -12.68 26.73
CA GLU A 501 1.60 -13.07 27.28
C GLU A 501 1.64 -13.16 28.83
N LYS A 502 0.54 -12.83 29.52
CA LYS A 502 0.44 -12.82 30.98
C LYS A 502 -0.13 -14.11 31.60
N SER A 503 -0.57 -15.10 30.81
CA SER A 503 -1.29 -16.27 31.34
C SER A 503 -0.79 -17.65 30.88
N ALA A 504 0.28 -17.73 30.09
CA ALA A 504 0.80 -18.99 29.55
C ALA A 504 2.24 -19.26 30.01
N ASP A 505 2.44 -20.30 30.83
CA ASP A 505 3.75 -20.78 31.25
C ASP A 505 4.59 -21.35 30.09
N ASN A 506 3.98 -21.58 28.92
CA ASN A 506 4.63 -22.08 27.71
C ASN A 506 4.29 -21.22 26.48
N LEU A 507 5.29 -20.49 25.96
CA LEU A 507 5.16 -19.61 24.80
C LEU A 507 4.75 -20.38 23.51
N LEU A 508 5.14 -21.65 23.37
CA LEU A 508 4.77 -22.48 22.22
C LEU A 508 3.26 -22.79 22.21
N GLU A 509 2.70 -23.04 23.39
CA GLU A 509 1.27 -23.31 23.57
C GLU A 509 0.43 -22.05 23.41
N ALA A 510 0.92 -20.90 23.91
CA ALA A 510 0.30 -19.60 23.67
C ALA A 510 0.19 -19.27 22.16
N VAL A 511 1.25 -19.52 21.39
CA VAL A 511 1.25 -19.32 19.93
C VAL A 511 0.30 -20.28 19.21
N HIS A 512 0.25 -21.56 19.63
CA HIS A 512 -0.69 -22.53 19.07
C HIS A 512 -2.16 -22.08 19.31
N ASN A 513 -2.49 -21.70 20.54
CA ASN A 513 -3.82 -21.22 20.91
C ASN A 513 -4.21 -19.90 20.21
N ALA A 514 -3.24 -19.00 19.98
CA ALA A 514 -3.48 -17.77 19.23
C ALA A 514 -3.78 -18.01 17.75
N THR A 515 -3.18 -19.03 17.13
CA THR A 515 -3.43 -19.39 15.72
C THR A 515 -4.91 -19.70 15.47
N THR A 516 -5.56 -20.43 16.39
CA THR A 516 -6.98 -20.77 16.35
C THR A 516 -7.91 -19.55 16.50
N ARG A 517 -7.44 -18.44 17.09
CA ARG A 517 -8.24 -17.21 17.26
C ARG A 517 -8.27 -16.32 16.00
N ARG A 518 -7.46 -16.60 14.96
CA ARG A 518 -7.37 -15.79 13.73
C ARG A 518 -8.69 -15.64 12.96
N THR A 519 -9.60 -16.61 13.05
CA THR A 519 -10.87 -16.63 12.30
C THR A 519 -11.89 -15.58 12.75
N ARG A 520 -11.64 -14.85 13.84
CA ARG A 520 -12.60 -13.92 14.47
C ARG A 520 -12.17 -12.45 14.49
N THR A 521 -11.11 -12.05 13.79
CA THR A 521 -10.66 -10.65 13.76
C THR A 521 -11.61 -9.72 12.98
N ALA A 522 -11.53 -8.41 13.24
CA ALA A 522 -12.42 -7.41 12.63
C ALA A 522 -12.23 -7.33 11.10
N VAL A 523 -13.30 -7.05 10.35
CA VAL A 523 -13.25 -6.87 8.89
C VAL A 523 -12.73 -5.48 8.56
N VAL A 524 -11.80 -5.39 7.61
CA VAL A 524 -11.13 -4.13 7.21
C VAL A 524 -11.21 -3.82 5.72
N ARG A 525 -11.65 -4.79 4.90
CA ARG A 525 -11.93 -4.61 3.47
C ARG A 525 -12.96 -5.63 3.01
N VAL A 526 -13.88 -5.22 2.13
CA VAL A 526 -14.77 -6.12 1.39
C VAL A 526 -14.52 -5.90 -0.11
N GLU A 527 -14.11 -6.95 -0.81
CA GLU A 527 -13.99 -6.95 -2.27
C GLU A 527 -15.23 -7.60 -2.87
N VAL A 528 -15.85 -6.96 -3.85
CA VAL A 528 -17.08 -7.45 -4.50
C VAL A 528 -16.94 -7.43 -6.03
N GLU A 529 -17.61 -8.38 -6.68
CA GLU A 529 -17.73 -8.41 -8.14
C GLU A 529 -18.48 -7.18 -8.65
N ARG A 530 -17.93 -6.54 -9.68
CA ARG A 530 -18.59 -5.40 -10.35
C ARG A 530 -20.00 -5.76 -10.78
N GLY A 531 -20.96 -4.91 -10.42
CA GLY A 531 -22.37 -5.13 -10.72
C GLY A 531 -23.15 -5.91 -9.66
N MET A 532 -22.52 -6.30 -8.53
CA MET A 532 -23.26 -6.73 -7.34
C MET A 532 -24.27 -5.65 -6.91
N PRO A 533 -25.56 -5.98 -6.68
CA PRO A 533 -26.58 -5.00 -6.28
C PRO A 533 -26.28 -4.33 -4.94
N ASP A 534 -26.58 -3.03 -4.82
CA ASP A 534 -26.40 -2.26 -3.57
C ASP A 534 -27.07 -2.94 -2.36
N MET A 535 -28.29 -3.48 -2.53
CA MET A 535 -29.02 -4.22 -1.49
C MET A 535 -28.22 -5.41 -0.92
N LEU A 536 -27.44 -6.11 -1.75
CA LEU A 536 -26.61 -7.23 -1.31
C LEU A 536 -25.33 -6.75 -0.62
N ARG A 537 -24.76 -5.62 -1.05
CA ARG A 537 -23.61 -4.98 -0.37
C ARG A 537 -24.01 -4.46 1.00
N ASP A 538 -25.15 -3.78 1.09
CA ASP A 538 -25.71 -3.27 2.33
C ASP A 538 -26.03 -4.43 3.30
N LEU A 539 -26.58 -5.54 2.79
CA LEU A 539 -26.78 -6.76 3.59
C LEU A 539 -25.45 -7.35 4.08
N LEU A 540 -24.46 -7.57 3.19
CA LEU A 540 -23.14 -8.06 3.56
C LEU A 540 -22.50 -7.20 4.66
N LEU A 541 -22.52 -5.87 4.50
CA LEU A 541 -22.02 -4.94 5.51
C LEU A 541 -22.78 -5.04 6.83
N GLN A 542 -24.12 -5.11 6.80
CA GLN A 542 -24.94 -5.25 8.00
C GLN A 542 -24.63 -6.53 8.77
N GLN A 543 -24.43 -7.66 8.06
CA GLN A 543 -24.14 -8.95 8.70
C GLN A 543 -22.71 -9.02 9.23
N LEU A 544 -21.72 -8.52 8.46
CA LEU A 544 -20.32 -8.48 8.91
C LEU A 544 -20.11 -7.56 10.13
N LYS A 545 -20.95 -6.52 10.29
CA LYS A 545 -21.04 -5.74 11.55
C LYS A 545 -21.66 -6.55 12.69
N ALA A 546 -22.67 -7.38 12.40
CA ALA A 546 -23.40 -8.17 13.40
C ALA A 546 -22.66 -9.43 13.89
N GLU A 547 -21.61 -9.90 13.19
CA GLU A 547 -20.76 -11.02 13.63
C GLU A 547 -20.06 -10.78 14.99
N ARG A 548 -20.02 -9.54 15.50
CA ARG A 548 -19.43 -9.19 16.80
C ARG A 548 -20.42 -8.40 17.68
N GLY A 549 -20.36 -8.66 18.98
CA GLY A 549 -21.12 -7.95 20.02
C GLY A 549 -20.52 -6.61 20.47
N THR A 550 -19.41 -6.17 19.88
CA THR A 550 -18.77 -4.87 20.09
C THR A 550 -18.18 -4.35 18.77
N ASP A 551 -18.15 -3.02 18.63
CA ASP A 551 -17.47 -2.25 17.58
C ASP A 551 -18.12 -2.27 16.18
N ALA A 552 -19.43 -2.00 16.14
CA ALA A 552 -20.23 -1.94 14.90
C ALA A 552 -19.93 -0.74 13.96
N ASP A 553 -19.10 0.23 14.37
CA ASP A 553 -18.96 1.53 13.70
C ASP A 553 -17.78 1.65 12.73
N SER A 554 -16.82 0.72 12.72
CA SER A 554 -15.57 0.88 11.94
C SER A 554 -15.64 0.46 10.46
N LEU A 555 -16.66 -0.27 10.03
CA LEU A 555 -16.85 -0.72 8.64
C LEU A 555 -17.87 0.17 7.92
N THR A 556 -17.51 0.75 6.78
CA THR A 556 -18.36 1.64 5.98
C THR A 556 -18.45 1.19 4.52
N LEU A 557 -19.21 1.92 3.70
CA LEU A 557 -19.24 1.70 2.25
C LEU A 557 -17.92 2.05 1.55
N ASP A 558 -17.05 2.85 2.18
CA ASP A 558 -15.73 3.19 1.63
C ASP A 558 -14.73 2.02 1.71
N ASP A 559 -15.06 0.99 2.52
CA ASP A 559 -14.33 -0.27 2.62
C ASP A 559 -14.76 -1.31 1.55
N VAL A 560 -15.78 -1.00 0.74
CA VAL A 560 -16.31 -1.88 -0.30
C VAL A 560 -15.70 -1.54 -1.66
N TYR A 561 -14.84 -2.42 -2.16
CA TYR A 561 -14.11 -2.23 -3.41
C TYR A 561 -14.70 -3.10 -4.53
N GLU A 562 -15.26 -2.46 -5.55
CA GLU A 562 -15.71 -3.14 -6.77
C GLU A 562 -14.52 -3.56 -7.65
N THR A 563 -14.48 -4.84 -8.01
CA THR A 563 -13.47 -5.42 -8.88
C THR A 563 -14.02 -5.64 -10.30
N PRO A 564 -13.35 -5.16 -11.37
CA PRO A 564 -13.84 -5.27 -12.75
C PRO A 564 -13.54 -6.62 -13.44
N GLY A 565 -13.01 -7.61 -12.71
CA GLY A 565 -12.60 -8.92 -13.22
C GLY A 565 -12.48 -9.93 -12.08
N LEU A 566 -11.68 -10.98 -12.25
CA LEU A 566 -11.44 -11.99 -11.22
C LEU A 566 -11.05 -11.35 -9.88
N LEU A 567 -11.78 -11.66 -8.82
CA LEU A 567 -11.35 -11.35 -7.46
C LEU A 567 -10.09 -12.17 -7.12
N ASP A 568 -9.27 -11.64 -6.23
CA ASP A 568 -8.01 -12.26 -5.81
C ASP A 568 -7.05 -12.63 -6.95
N LEU A 569 -6.32 -11.64 -7.44
CA LEU A 569 -5.30 -11.83 -8.48
C LEU A 569 -4.05 -12.59 -7.98
N ARG A 570 -3.99 -13.07 -6.72
CA ARG A 570 -2.94 -14.01 -6.28
C ARG A 570 -2.97 -15.32 -7.06
N CYS A 571 -4.16 -15.73 -7.55
CA CYS A 571 -4.35 -16.92 -8.39
C CYS A 571 -3.51 -16.89 -9.68
N LEU A 572 -3.11 -15.71 -10.17
CA LEU A 572 -2.28 -15.58 -11.38
C LEU A 572 -0.92 -16.27 -11.26
N ASN A 573 -0.48 -16.64 -10.05
CA ASN A 573 0.69 -17.51 -9.85
C ASN A 573 0.55 -18.89 -10.51
N GLU A 574 -0.66 -19.45 -10.62
CA GLU A 574 -0.92 -20.70 -11.35
C GLU A 574 -0.65 -20.52 -12.85
N LEU A 575 -1.17 -19.44 -13.44
CA LEU A 575 -0.93 -19.09 -14.85
C LEU A 575 0.54 -18.74 -15.11
N ALA A 576 1.16 -18.00 -14.19
CA ALA A 576 2.60 -17.73 -14.24
C ALA A 576 3.47 -18.98 -14.08
N SER A 577 2.91 -20.07 -13.57
CA SER A 577 3.60 -21.36 -13.41
C SER A 577 3.49 -22.27 -14.64
N LEU A 578 2.77 -21.85 -15.69
CA LEU A 578 2.66 -22.60 -16.95
C LEU A 578 4.04 -22.87 -17.60
N PRO A 579 4.22 -24.04 -18.26
CA PRO A 579 5.49 -24.46 -18.85
C PRO A 579 5.74 -23.79 -20.22
N LEU A 580 5.74 -22.46 -20.25
CA LEU A 580 6.04 -21.64 -21.43
C LEU A 580 7.38 -20.91 -21.19
N PRO A 581 8.54 -21.58 -21.36
CA PRO A 581 9.85 -21.02 -21.01
C PRO A 581 10.19 -19.74 -21.79
N GLN A 582 9.69 -19.62 -23.02
CA GLN A 582 9.84 -18.43 -23.88
C GLN A 582 9.13 -17.17 -23.33
N LEU A 583 8.31 -17.30 -22.28
CA LEU A 583 7.58 -16.21 -21.62
C LEU A 583 8.10 -15.91 -20.21
N ARG A 584 9.27 -16.44 -19.84
CA ARG A 584 9.92 -16.26 -18.54
C ARG A 584 11.26 -15.53 -18.68
N TYR A 585 11.82 -15.09 -17.54
CA TYR A 585 13.24 -14.73 -17.52
C TYR A 585 14.12 -15.95 -17.84
N LEU A 586 15.21 -15.73 -18.58
CA LEU A 586 16.29 -16.72 -18.69
C LEU A 586 16.80 -17.08 -17.29
N PRO A 587 16.95 -18.37 -16.93
CA PRO A 587 17.52 -18.78 -15.64
C PRO A 587 18.86 -18.09 -15.37
N LEU A 588 19.08 -17.66 -14.12
CA LEU A 588 20.38 -17.14 -13.71
C LEU A 588 21.26 -18.33 -13.30
N GLU A 589 22.47 -18.41 -13.85
CA GLU A 589 23.48 -19.36 -13.41
C GLU A 589 24.35 -18.71 -12.32
N SER A 590 24.08 -19.05 -11.06
CA SER A 590 24.80 -18.48 -9.92
C SER A 590 26.27 -18.94 -9.88
N ARG A 591 27.19 -17.99 -9.65
CA ARG A 591 28.64 -18.20 -9.59
C ARG A 591 29.05 -18.97 -8.32
N GLY A 592 29.98 -19.91 -8.46
CA GLY A 592 30.77 -20.42 -7.33
C GLY A 592 31.85 -19.41 -6.97
N ALA A 593 31.53 -18.41 -6.13
CA ALA A 593 32.46 -17.34 -5.77
C ALA A 593 33.71 -17.83 -5.04
N ILE A 594 33.53 -18.84 -4.18
CA ILE A 594 34.55 -19.39 -3.30
C ILE A 594 35.08 -20.69 -3.91
N PRO A 595 36.40 -20.81 -4.20
CA PRO A 595 37.01 -22.03 -4.71
C PRO A 595 36.76 -23.25 -3.82
N THR A 596 36.50 -24.40 -4.44
CA THR A 596 36.20 -25.68 -3.75
C THR A 596 37.43 -26.55 -3.48
N GLY A 597 38.65 -26.09 -3.82
CA GLY A 597 39.88 -26.84 -3.59
C GLY A 597 40.26 -26.91 -2.10
N ASP A 598 40.15 -25.79 -1.40
CA ASP A 598 40.53 -25.64 0.01
C ASP A 598 39.31 -25.47 0.92
N SER A 599 39.46 -25.80 2.20
CA SER A 599 38.46 -25.57 3.25
C SER A 599 38.01 -24.11 3.28
N MET A 600 36.70 -23.87 3.41
CA MET A 600 36.17 -22.52 3.52
C MET A 600 36.59 -21.85 4.84
N LEU A 601 36.79 -22.61 5.92
CA LEU A 601 37.30 -22.07 7.19
C LEU A 601 38.75 -21.58 7.05
N ASP A 602 39.59 -22.33 6.33
CA ASP A 602 40.99 -21.94 6.10
C ASP A 602 41.06 -20.70 5.19
N GLN A 603 40.22 -20.61 4.15
CA GLN A 603 40.11 -19.42 3.31
C GLN A 603 39.65 -18.16 4.09
N ILE A 604 38.75 -18.29 5.08
CA ILE A 604 38.33 -17.18 5.96
C ILE A 604 39.41 -16.83 7.00
N ALA A 605 40.30 -17.78 7.34
CA ALA A 605 41.46 -17.51 8.20
C ALA A 605 42.53 -16.66 7.50
N GLU A 606 42.66 -16.80 6.18
CA GLU A 606 43.59 -16.02 5.37
C GLU A 606 43.09 -14.60 5.06
N ARG A 607 41.79 -14.44 4.77
CA ARG A 607 41.16 -13.14 4.47
C ARG A 607 39.65 -13.15 4.65
N ASP A 608 39.07 -11.96 4.80
CA ASP A 608 37.62 -11.79 4.77
C ASP A 608 37.05 -12.12 3.36
N LEU A 609 35.80 -12.58 3.32
CA LEU A 609 35.11 -12.91 2.07
C LEU A 609 33.74 -12.22 2.01
N LEU A 610 33.42 -11.64 0.85
CA LEU A 610 32.11 -11.04 0.55
C LEU A 610 31.47 -11.76 -0.65
N VAL A 611 30.21 -12.17 -0.51
CA VAL A 611 29.43 -12.79 -1.60
C VAL A 611 28.07 -12.11 -1.75
N HIS A 612 27.55 -12.09 -2.98
CA HIS A 612 26.34 -11.36 -3.36
C HIS A 612 25.31 -12.30 -4.03
N HIS A 613 24.32 -12.73 -3.26
CA HIS A 613 23.17 -13.49 -3.76
C HIS A 613 22.21 -12.58 -4.54
N PRO A 614 21.51 -13.07 -5.59
CA PRO A 614 21.52 -14.43 -6.12
C PRO A 614 22.66 -14.70 -7.14
N PHE A 615 23.52 -13.72 -7.40
CA PHE A 615 24.59 -13.80 -8.39
C PHE A 615 25.66 -14.83 -8.01
N ASP A 616 25.91 -14.98 -6.71
CA ASP A 616 26.68 -16.07 -6.12
C ASP A 616 25.76 -17.17 -5.59
N ASP A 617 26.18 -18.42 -5.69
CA ASP A 617 25.35 -19.58 -5.31
C ASP A 617 25.35 -19.81 -3.79
N PHE A 618 24.16 -19.80 -3.19
CA PHE A 618 23.97 -19.98 -1.74
C PHE A 618 24.41 -21.36 -1.24
N ALA A 619 24.29 -22.41 -2.06
CA ALA A 619 24.68 -23.75 -1.67
C ALA A 619 26.22 -23.89 -1.59
N ARG A 620 26.94 -23.22 -2.49
CA ARG A 620 28.41 -23.19 -2.57
C ARG A 620 29.08 -22.17 -1.62
N THR A 621 28.33 -21.30 -0.94
CA THR A 621 28.87 -20.30 0.00
C THR A 621 28.33 -20.48 1.43
N VAL A 622 27.19 -19.87 1.78
CA VAL A 622 26.63 -19.85 3.15
C VAL A 622 26.27 -21.25 3.62
N GLN A 623 25.68 -22.08 2.76
CA GLN A 623 25.36 -23.46 3.10
C GLN A 623 26.63 -24.32 3.25
N ARG A 624 27.61 -24.11 2.38
CA ARG A 624 28.92 -24.78 2.44
C ARG A 624 29.63 -24.49 3.76
N PHE A 625 29.69 -23.23 4.19
CA PHE A 625 30.27 -22.81 5.47
C PHE A 625 29.69 -23.60 6.66
N ILE A 626 28.37 -23.71 6.73
CA ILE A 626 27.69 -24.39 7.85
C ILE A 626 27.90 -25.92 7.77
N ILE A 627 27.90 -26.51 6.57
CA ILE A 627 28.14 -27.95 6.37
C ILE A 627 29.60 -28.31 6.70
N GLU A 628 30.58 -27.56 6.22
CA GLU A 628 32.00 -27.81 6.52
C GLU A 628 32.27 -27.64 8.03
N ALA A 629 31.71 -26.62 8.68
CA ALA A 629 31.79 -26.48 10.13
C ALA A 629 31.09 -27.63 10.90
N ALA A 630 29.99 -28.17 10.37
CA ALA A 630 29.31 -29.33 10.94
C ALA A 630 30.13 -30.63 10.81
N ASP A 631 31.00 -30.73 9.79
CA ASP A 631 31.80 -31.92 9.49
C ASP A 631 33.24 -31.88 10.03
N ASP A 632 33.84 -30.70 10.21
CA ASP A 632 35.21 -30.52 10.71
C ASP A 632 35.38 -31.00 12.17
N ALA A 633 36.27 -31.95 12.43
CA ALA A 633 36.51 -32.52 13.76
C ALA A 633 37.07 -31.50 14.78
N ASP A 634 37.76 -30.44 14.31
CA ASP A 634 38.33 -29.40 15.17
C ASP A 634 37.28 -28.34 15.58
N VAL A 635 36.07 -28.36 15.00
CA VAL A 635 34.98 -27.44 15.39
C VAL A 635 34.31 -27.91 16.67
N SER A 636 34.40 -27.07 17.70
CA SER A 636 33.87 -27.32 19.04
C SER A 636 32.43 -26.81 19.25
N ALA A 637 32.04 -25.72 18.57
CA ALA A 637 30.72 -25.11 18.73
C ALA A 637 30.26 -24.39 17.45
N ILE A 638 28.94 -24.37 17.25
CA ILE A 638 28.24 -23.63 16.18
C ILE A 638 27.04 -22.90 16.80
N LYS A 639 27.06 -21.57 16.77
CA LYS A 639 25.92 -20.73 17.22
C LYS A 639 25.34 -20.00 16.01
N LEU A 640 24.02 -20.03 15.80
CA LEU A 640 23.38 -19.31 14.68
C LEU A 640 21.98 -18.79 14.99
N THR A 641 21.54 -17.82 14.18
CA THR A 641 20.17 -17.28 14.22
C THR A 641 19.34 -17.83 13.04
N LEU A 642 18.22 -18.51 13.33
CA LEU A 642 17.33 -19.08 12.32
C LEU A 642 15.92 -18.46 12.42
N TYR A 643 15.59 -17.66 11.40
CA TYR A 643 14.26 -17.05 11.26
C TYR A 643 13.20 -18.07 10.81
N ARG A 644 13.56 -18.97 9.87
CA ARG A 644 12.72 -20.04 9.32
C ARG A 644 13.62 -21.17 8.79
N ALA A 645 13.21 -22.43 8.95
CA ALA A 645 13.79 -23.57 8.23
C ALA A 645 12.84 -24.01 7.10
N GLY A 646 13.38 -24.29 5.91
CA GLY A 646 12.62 -24.95 4.84
C GLY A 646 12.21 -26.37 5.24
N GLU A 647 11.14 -26.91 4.65
CA GLU A 647 10.60 -28.24 5.01
C GLU A 647 11.62 -29.38 4.87
N HIS A 648 12.60 -29.20 3.97
CA HIS A 648 13.76 -30.07 3.79
C HIS A 648 15.06 -29.25 3.79
N SER A 649 15.36 -28.58 4.91
CA SER A 649 16.55 -27.75 5.05
C SER A 649 17.80 -28.59 5.33
N SER A 650 18.68 -28.74 4.34
CA SER A 650 20.00 -29.37 4.49
C SER A 650 20.86 -28.76 5.62
N LEU A 651 20.64 -27.47 5.92
CA LEU A 651 21.26 -26.78 7.07
C LEU A 651 20.83 -27.40 8.41
N LEU A 652 19.55 -27.77 8.55
CA LEU A 652 19.05 -28.38 9.79
C LEU A 652 19.68 -29.76 9.99
N ASP A 653 19.74 -30.57 8.93
CA ASP A 653 20.30 -31.92 9.02
C ASP A 653 21.82 -31.87 9.31
N ALA A 654 22.55 -30.87 8.80
CA ALA A 654 23.93 -30.60 9.16
C ALA A 654 24.10 -30.20 10.65
N LEU A 655 23.21 -29.34 11.18
CA LEU A 655 23.23 -28.94 12.58
C LEU A 655 22.88 -30.09 13.54
N ILE A 656 21.94 -30.96 13.14
CA ILE A 656 21.62 -32.21 13.84
C ILE A 656 22.85 -33.14 13.85
N LYS A 657 23.51 -33.31 12.70
CA LYS A 657 24.76 -34.11 12.60
C LYS A 657 25.85 -33.56 13.52
N ALA A 658 26.05 -32.24 13.57
CA ALA A 658 27.00 -31.59 14.46
C ALA A 658 26.69 -31.83 15.95
N ALA A 659 25.42 -31.74 16.34
CA ALA A 659 24.98 -31.98 17.72
C ALA A 659 25.19 -33.46 18.13
N VAL A 660 24.84 -34.41 17.25
CA VAL A 660 25.09 -35.85 17.45
C VAL A 660 26.60 -36.17 17.53
N ALA A 661 27.44 -35.42 16.82
CA ALA A 661 28.90 -35.51 16.93
C ALA A 661 29.47 -34.88 18.22
N GLY A 662 28.63 -34.37 19.12
CA GLY A 662 29.04 -33.80 20.41
C GLY A 662 29.49 -32.33 20.38
N LYS A 663 29.27 -31.62 19.25
CA LYS A 663 29.57 -30.19 19.14
C LYS A 663 28.51 -29.38 19.87
N GLU A 664 28.88 -28.25 20.50
CA GLU A 664 27.90 -27.35 21.11
C GLU A 664 27.13 -26.57 20.03
N VAL A 665 25.94 -27.05 19.67
CA VAL A 665 25.06 -26.41 18.68
C VAL A 665 24.00 -25.57 19.40
N ILE A 666 23.96 -24.26 19.11
CA ILE A 666 22.99 -23.32 19.68
C ILE A 666 22.25 -22.58 18.57
N VAL A 667 20.93 -22.62 18.58
CA VAL A 667 20.08 -21.99 17.57
C VAL A 667 19.07 -21.03 18.19
N LEU A 668 19.08 -19.77 17.75
CA LEU A 668 18.10 -18.78 18.18
C LEU A 668 16.97 -18.65 17.16
N VAL A 669 15.72 -18.73 17.64
CA VAL A 669 14.52 -18.83 16.78
C VAL A 669 13.53 -17.70 17.06
N GLU A 670 13.00 -17.05 16.01
CA GLU A 670 11.89 -16.09 16.13
C GLU A 670 10.53 -16.82 16.06
N LEU A 671 9.91 -17.09 17.23
CA LEU A 671 8.56 -17.67 17.29
C LEU A 671 7.46 -16.73 16.77
N LYS A 672 7.68 -15.41 16.76
CA LYS A 672 6.69 -14.41 16.32
C LYS A 672 6.66 -14.20 14.79
N ALA A 673 7.19 -15.12 14.00
CA ALA A 673 7.10 -15.09 12.54
C ALA A 673 5.73 -15.61 12.08
N ARG A 674 4.86 -14.70 11.61
CA ARG A 674 3.48 -15.01 11.19
C ARG A 674 3.45 -16.16 10.15
N PHE A 675 2.51 -17.09 10.33
CA PHE A 675 2.09 -18.17 9.43
C PHE A 675 2.98 -19.43 9.30
N ASP A 676 4.14 -19.50 9.97
CA ASP A 676 5.02 -20.69 9.95
C ASP A 676 5.11 -21.38 11.34
N GLU A 677 4.22 -21.02 12.27
CA GLU A 677 4.42 -21.29 13.70
C GLU A 677 4.52 -22.80 14.01
N ALA A 678 3.61 -23.62 13.46
CA ALA A 678 3.63 -25.08 13.65
C ALA A 678 4.89 -25.77 13.09
N ARG A 679 5.42 -25.26 11.96
CA ARG A 679 6.66 -25.78 11.36
C ARG A 679 7.85 -25.48 12.26
N ASN A 680 7.93 -24.28 12.83
CA ASN A 680 9.01 -23.88 13.73
C ASN A 680 9.09 -24.73 15.01
N VAL A 681 7.96 -25.20 15.54
CA VAL A 681 7.95 -26.15 16.68
C VAL A 681 8.59 -27.50 16.29
N SER A 682 8.23 -28.04 15.13
CA SER A 682 8.59 -29.41 14.73
C SER A 682 10.11 -29.63 14.58
N TRP A 683 10.83 -28.67 13.99
CA TRP A 683 12.27 -28.81 13.78
C TRP A 683 13.09 -28.43 15.01
N ALA A 684 12.61 -27.49 15.82
CA ALA A 684 13.26 -27.14 17.09
C ALA A 684 13.39 -28.38 17.98
N ARG A 685 12.27 -29.11 18.14
CA ARG A 685 12.24 -30.37 18.89
C ARG A 685 13.22 -31.42 18.35
N ARG A 686 13.31 -31.61 17.02
CA ARG A 686 14.28 -32.53 16.40
C ARG A 686 15.74 -32.18 16.73
N LEU A 687 16.06 -30.89 16.85
CA LEU A 687 17.40 -30.43 17.19
C LEU A 687 17.72 -30.60 18.68
N GLU A 688 16.73 -30.37 19.55
CA GLU A 688 16.85 -30.62 21.00
C GLU A 688 17.01 -32.11 21.31
N GLU A 689 16.22 -32.97 20.66
CA GLU A 689 16.34 -34.44 20.74
C GLU A 689 17.71 -34.95 20.25
N ALA A 690 18.40 -34.19 19.39
CA ALA A 690 19.76 -34.46 18.92
C ALA A 690 20.87 -33.88 19.82
N GLY A 691 20.53 -33.22 20.94
CA GLY A 691 21.50 -32.63 21.89
C GLY A 691 21.86 -31.16 21.63
N GLY A 692 21.27 -30.52 20.61
CA GLY A 692 21.39 -29.09 20.39
C GLY A 692 20.54 -28.28 21.38
N ARG A 693 20.80 -26.96 21.48
CA ARG A 693 20.01 -26.05 22.31
C ARG A 693 19.25 -25.06 21.42
N VAL A 694 17.93 -24.99 21.58
CA VAL A 694 17.08 -23.97 20.96
C VAL A 694 16.76 -22.87 21.96
N VAL A 695 16.86 -21.62 21.54
CA VAL A 695 16.58 -20.44 22.39
C VAL A 695 15.62 -19.50 21.68
N TYR A 696 14.51 -19.17 22.34
CA TYR A 696 13.40 -18.42 21.76
C TYR A 696 13.50 -16.89 21.94
N GLY A 697 14.72 -16.36 21.83
CA GLY A 697 15.01 -14.93 21.89
C GLY A 697 14.69 -14.25 23.23
N VAL A 698 14.61 -12.92 23.22
CA VAL A 698 14.28 -12.09 24.39
C VAL A 698 12.82 -11.64 24.28
N VAL A 699 12.05 -11.81 25.36
CA VAL A 699 10.63 -11.40 25.43
C VAL A 699 10.49 -9.91 25.08
N GLY A 700 9.49 -9.58 24.25
CA GLY A 700 9.27 -8.23 23.73
C GLY A 700 10.10 -7.83 22.50
N PHE A 701 11.18 -8.56 22.17
CA PHE A 701 12.06 -8.24 21.03
C PHE A 701 12.03 -9.33 19.95
N LYS A 702 12.17 -8.91 18.69
CA LYS A 702 12.31 -9.84 17.54
C LYS A 702 13.78 -9.95 17.13
N ASN A 703 14.31 -11.17 17.09
CA ASN A 703 15.69 -11.41 16.65
C ASN A 703 15.77 -11.41 15.12
N HIS A 704 16.33 -10.35 14.55
CA HIS A 704 16.39 -10.14 13.11
C HIS A 704 17.83 -10.06 12.58
N ALA A 705 18.85 -10.13 13.43
CA ALA A 705 20.23 -10.38 13.03
C ALA A 705 20.36 -11.75 12.34
N LYS A 706 21.08 -11.82 11.22
CA LYS A 706 21.44 -13.09 10.56
C LYS A 706 22.94 -13.30 10.69
N THR A 707 23.30 -14.05 11.72
CA THR A 707 24.70 -14.28 12.09
C THR A 707 24.92 -15.75 12.45
N THR A 708 26.10 -16.26 12.13
CA THR A 708 26.59 -17.58 12.53
C THR A 708 28.00 -17.41 13.08
N LEU A 709 28.28 -18.05 14.21
CA LEU A 709 29.59 -18.10 14.86
C LEU A 709 30.02 -19.57 14.95
N VAL A 710 31.15 -19.88 14.33
CA VAL A 710 31.81 -21.20 14.39
C VAL A 710 33.06 -21.07 15.25
N ILE A 711 33.27 -21.99 16.19
CA ILE A 711 34.43 -21.97 17.11
C ILE A 711 35.27 -23.22 16.87
N ARG A 712 36.40 -23.05 16.20
CA ARG A 712 37.39 -24.11 15.89
C ARG A 712 38.53 -24.09 16.91
N ARG A 713 39.01 -25.26 17.31
CA ARG A 713 40.16 -25.42 18.22
C ARG A 713 41.24 -26.25 17.54
N GLN A 714 42.26 -25.59 17.01
CA GLN A 714 43.39 -26.22 16.33
C GLN A 714 44.65 -26.04 17.17
N SER A 715 45.44 -27.10 17.40
CA SER A 715 46.73 -27.03 18.12
C SER A 715 46.70 -26.32 19.50
N GLY A 716 45.54 -26.27 20.15
CA GLY A 716 45.33 -25.61 21.44
C GLY A 716 44.91 -24.13 21.38
N THR A 717 44.98 -23.47 20.22
CA THR A 717 44.38 -22.14 20.02
C THR A 717 42.90 -22.25 19.68
N VAL A 718 42.12 -21.22 20.02
CA VAL A 718 40.71 -21.12 19.65
C VAL A 718 40.58 -20.01 18.62
N GLN A 719 40.09 -20.36 17.43
CA GLN A 719 39.78 -19.42 16.36
C GLN A 719 38.27 -19.36 16.18
N ARG A 720 37.76 -18.16 15.90
CA ARG A 720 36.34 -17.92 15.69
C ARG A 720 36.11 -17.42 14.28
N PHE A 721 35.11 -17.99 13.61
CA PHE A 721 34.69 -17.60 12.27
C PHE A 721 33.27 -17.08 12.34
N VAL A 722 33.06 -15.88 11.79
CA VAL A 722 31.77 -15.20 11.78
C VAL A 722 31.26 -15.14 10.35
N HIS A 723 29.98 -15.44 10.17
CA HIS A 723 29.20 -15.04 9.01
C HIS A 723 28.15 -14.01 9.43
N VAL A 724 28.02 -12.90 8.69
CA VAL A 724 26.93 -11.92 8.82
C VAL A 724 26.26 -11.71 7.46
N GLY A 725 24.95 -11.95 7.42
CA GLY A 725 24.12 -11.78 6.23
C GLY A 725 23.14 -10.61 6.34
N THR A 726 22.84 -9.98 5.21
CA THR A 726 21.68 -9.07 5.08
C THR A 726 20.36 -9.86 4.99
N GLY A 727 20.43 -11.12 4.55
CA GLY A 727 19.33 -12.02 4.22
C GLY A 727 19.18 -13.23 5.15
N ASN A 728 18.06 -13.95 5.02
CA ASN A 728 17.77 -15.16 5.78
C ASN A 728 18.51 -16.40 5.23
N TYR A 729 18.78 -17.38 6.11
CA TYR A 729 19.33 -18.70 5.76
C TYR A 729 18.31 -19.60 5.03
N ASN A 730 17.87 -19.20 3.84
CA ASN A 730 16.92 -19.97 3.03
C ASN A 730 17.26 -19.85 1.54
N ALA A 731 17.68 -20.97 0.94
CA ALA A 731 18.12 -21.06 -0.45
C ALA A 731 17.03 -20.70 -1.48
N ALA A 732 15.74 -20.92 -1.17
CA ALA A 732 14.64 -20.53 -2.06
C ALA A 732 14.48 -19.01 -2.12
N THR A 733 14.56 -18.31 -0.98
CA THR A 733 14.54 -16.84 -0.96
C THR A 733 15.85 -16.25 -1.48
N ALA A 734 17.00 -16.88 -1.26
CA ALA A 734 18.30 -16.40 -1.76
C ALA A 734 18.39 -16.37 -3.30
N ARG A 735 17.47 -17.01 -4.03
CA ARG A 735 17.32 -16.93 -5.50
C ARG A 735 16.43 -15.78 -5.98
N LEU A 736 15.68 -15.15 -5.07
CA LEU A 736 14.70 -14.11 -5.36
C LEU A 736 15.10 -12.75 -4.79
N TYR A 737 15.95 -12.70 -3.76
CA TYR A 737 16.35 -11.50 -3.01
C TYR A 737 17.82 -11.17 -3.33
N THR A 738 18.17 -9.88 -3.44
CA THR A 738 19.58 -9.47 -3.49
C THR A 738 20.13 -9.35 -2.08
N ASP A 739 21.11 -10.16 -1.72
CA ASP A 739 21.62 -10.24 -0.34
C ASP A 739 23.13 -10.36 -0.31
N LEU A 740 23.76 -9.64 0.62
CA LEU A 740 25.19 -9.74 0.90
C LEU A 740 25.42 -10.67 2.08
N SER A 741 26.50 -11.44 2.00
CA SER A 741 26.97 -12.32 3.07
C SER A 741 28.47 -12.13 3.24
N PHE A 742 28.87 -11.75 4.45
CA PHE A 742 30.24 -11.40 4.81
C PHE A 742 30.79 -12.45 5.78
N PHE A 743 32.00 -12.92 5.54
CA PHE A 743 32.70 -13.90 6.36
C PHE A 743 34.02 -13.30 6.84
N THR A 744 34.32 -13.47 8.13
CA THR A 744 35.53 -12.92 8.74
C THR A 744 36.02 -13.80 9.90
N SER A 745 37.32 -13.73 10.20
CA SER A 745 37.92 -14.23 11.44
C SER A 745 38.57 -13.12 12.29
N ASP A 746 38.19 -11.84 12.05
CA ASP A 746 38.59 -10.71 12.91
C ASP A 746 38.12 -10.91 14.35
N GLU A 747 39.08 -10.91 15.29
CA GLU A 747 38.84 -11.26 16.69
C GLU A 747 37.95 -10.24 17.41
N ASP A 748 37.96 -8.96 17.05
CA ASP A 748 37.06 -7.96 17.68
C ASP A 748 35.60 -8.21 17.24
N ILE A 749 35.37 -8.42 15.94
CA ILE A 749 34.03 -8.75 15.40
C ILE A 749 33.55 -10.09 15.97
N ALA A 750 34.43 -11.09 16.04
CA ALA A 750 34.08 -12.39 16.60
C ALA A 750 33.81 -12.36 18.10
N SER A 751 34.50 -11.50 18.85
CA SER A 751 34.25 -11.27 20.28
C SER A 751 32.91 -10.57 20.50
N ASP A 752 32.59 -9.54 19.70
CA ASP A 752 31.29 -8.85 19.74
C ASP A 752 30.11 -9.79 19.40
N VAL A 753 30.24 -10.62 18.36
CA VAL A 753 29.21 -11.60 17.99
C VAL A 753 29.09 -12.71 19.04
N SER A 754 30.20 -13.15 19.65
CA SER A 754 30.17 -14.08 20.77
C SER A 754 29.48 -13.48 21.99
N ASP A 755 29.75 -12.21 22.31
CA ASP A 755 29.09 -11.48 23.40
C ASP A 755 27.58 -11.34 23.13
N LEU A 756 27.18 -11.03 21.90
CA LEU A 756 25.77 -10.99 21.48
C LEU A 756 25.07 -12.34 21.68
N PHE A 757 25.66 -13.45 21.23
CA PHE A 757 25.09 -14.79 21.47
C PHE A 757 24.99 -15.09 22.97
N ASN A 758 25.97 -14.68 23.78
CA ASN A 758 25.96 -14.91 25.22
C ASN A 758 24.89 -14.07 25.94
N GLU A 759 24.65 -12.82 25.53
CA GLU A 759 23.57 -12.00 26.09
C GLU A 759 22.18 -12.54 25.71
N LEU A 760 21.97 -12.92 24.43
CA LEU A 760 20.69 -13.45 23.96
C LEU A 760 20.33 -14.85 24.48
N THR A 761 21.30 -15.59 25.03
CA THR A 761 21.09 -16.94 25.58
C THR A 761 21.18 -16.99 27.10
N GLY A 762 21.91 -16.05 27.72
CA GLY A 762 22.12 -15.98 29.16
C GLY A 762 21.33 -14.90 29.91
N ALA A 763 20.57 -14.04 29.23
CA ALA A 763 19.85 -12.94 29.88
C ALA A 763 18.45 -12.68 29.28
N SER A 764 17.47 -12.41 30.16
CA SER A 764 16.09 -12.06 29.79
C SER A 764 15.91 -10.58 29.39
N ARG A 765 16.98 -9.91 28.93
CA ARG A 765 16.99 -8.47 28.60
C ARG A 765 17.70 -8.23 27.26
N PRO A 766 17.40 -7.15 26.53
CA PRO A 766 18.10 -6.84 25.28
C PRO A 766 19.61 -6.68 25.50
N PRO A 767 20.46 -6.91 24.47
CA PRO A 767 21.92 -6.79 24.58
C PRO A 767 22.34 -5.42 25.09
N GLN A 768 23.16 -5.34 26.14
CA GLN A 768 23.60 -4.07 26.73
C GLN A 768 25.11 -3.83 26.62
N ARG A 769 25.92 -4.87 26.35
CA ARG A 769 27.37 -4.69 26.28
C ARG A 769 27.75 -3.70 25.19
N ALA A 770 28.65 -2.78 25.54
CA ALA A 770 29.33 -1.95 24.56
C ALA A 770 30.14 -2.88 23.63
N SER A 771 29.87 -2.78 22.33
CA SER A 771 30.59 -3.53 21.29
C SER A 771 31.90 -2.83 20.95
N ARG A 772 32.91 -3.60 20.53
CA ARG A 772 34.25 -3.12 20.15
C ARG A 772 34.22 -2.47 18.76
N ARG A 773 33.49 -3.09 17.83
CA ARG A 773 33.40 -2.70 16.41
C ARG A 773 31.98 -2.80 15.85
N CYS A 774 31.18 -3.76 16.29
CA CYS A 774 29.83 -3.98 15.77
C CYS A 774 28.84 -2.91 16.27
N LEU A 775 27.79 -2.63 15.48
CA LEU A 775 26.64 -1.85 15.95
C LEU A 775 25.49 -2.82 16.21
N ILE A 776 24.96 -2.82 17.43
CA ILE A 776 23.92 -3.74 17.88
C ILE A 776 22.67 -2.95 18.31
N ALA A 777 21.52 -3.31 17.74
CA ALA A 777 20.21 -2.83 18.16
C ALA A 777 19.64 -3.75 19.26
N PRO A 778 18.80 -3.24 20.18
CA PRO A 778 18.20 -1.90 20.20
C PRO A 778 19.04 -0.81 20.88
N THR A 779 20.19 -1.16 21.46
CA THR A 779 20.80 -0.36 22.53
C THR A 779 21.72 0.75 22.03
N HIS A 780 22.68 0.44 21.13
CA HIS A 780 23.72 1.40 20.73
C HIS A 780 23.59 1.84 19.27
N MET A 781 23.01 1.01 18.40
CA MET A 781 23.00 1.23 16.94
C MET A 781 22.39 2.57 16.51
N LEU A 782 21.31 3.04 17.13
CA LEU A 782 20.66 4.30 16.75
C LEU A 782 21.58 5.50 16.97
N ASP A 783 22.12 5.65 18.19
CA ASP A 783 22.95 6.79 18.56
C ASP A 783 24.28 6.77 17.80
N GLU A 784 24.83 5.57 17.57
CA GLU A 784 26.11 5.37 16.89
C GLU A 784 26.01 5.53 15.35
N LEU A 785 24.80 5.43 14.78
CA LEU A 785 24.50 5.86 13.40
C LEU A 785 24.29 7.38 13.31
N VAL A 786 23.56 7.98 14.26
CA VAL A 786 23.36 9.44 14.35
C VAL A 786 24.72 10.14 14.48
N ARG A 787 25.59 9.66 15.37
CA ARG A 787 26.94 10.20 15.59
C ARG A 787 27.80 10.20 14.32
N ARG A 788 27.68 9.19 13.45
CA ARG A 788 28.37 9.16 12.14
C ARG A 788 27.85 10.22 11.19
N ILE A 789 26.54 10.40 11.12
CA ILE A 789 25.91 11.45 10.29
C ILE A 789 26.35 12.84 10.77
N GLU A 790 26.40 13.06 12.09
CA GLU A 790 26.90 14.29 12.71
C GLU A 790 28.40 14.53 12.44
N LEU A 791 29.23 13.48 12.37
CA LEU A 791 30.65 13.60 11.99
C LEU A 791 30.82 14.01 10.53
N GLU A 792 30.03 13.47 9.60
CA GLU A 792 30.04 13.92 8.20
C GLU A 792 29.69 15.41 8.10
N ALA A 793 28.68 15.87 8.88
CA ALA A 793 28.32 17.28 8.96
C ALA A 793 29.49 18.15 9.46
N GLN A 794 30.21 17.71 10.50
CA GLN A 794 31.41 18.38 11.00
C GLN A 794 32.55 18.38 9.97
N HIS A 795 32.72 17.32 9.19
CA HIS A 795 33.73 17.25 8.13
C HIS A 795 33.42 18.21 6.98
N ALA A 796 32.17 18.24 6.50
CA ALA A 796 31.73 19.18 5.48
C ALA A 796 31.86 20.65 5.94
N ALA A 797 31.42 20.96 7.18
CA ALA A 797 31.57 22.28 7.77
C ALA A 797 33.04 22.71 7.94
N ALA A 798 33.96 21.75 8.12
CA ALA A 798 35.41 21.97 8.15
C ALA A 798 36.07 22.00 6.75
N GLY A 799 35.29 21.99 5.67
CA GLY A 799 35.80 22.00 4.28
C GLY A 799 36.48 20.70 3.83
N ARG A 800 36.24 19.59 4.53
CA ARG A 800 36.70 18.24 4.14
C ARG A 800 35.61 17.53 3.33
N GLU A 801 35.96 16.40 2.74
CA GLU A 801 34.97 15.54 2.10
C GLU A 801 33.97 15.00 3.14
N GLY A 802 32.69 15.34 2.95
CA GLY A 802 31.56 14.79 3.68
C GLY A 802 30.56 14.21 2.69
N ARG A 803 30.38 12.88 2.71
CA ARG A 803 29.49 12.16 1.79
C ARG A 803 28.91 10.91 2.44
N ILE A 804 27.59 10.81 2.40
CA ILE A 804 26.83 9.66 2.90
C ILE A 804 26.23 8.89 1.71
N ARG A 805 26.45 7.58 1.66
CA ARG A 805 25.79 6.67 0.71
C ARG A 805 25.15 5.53 1.49
N ILE A 806 23.82 5.36 1.40
CA ILE A 806 23.10 4.32 2.16
C ILE A 806 22.13 3.58 1.26
N LYS A 807 22.25 2.24 1.22
CA LYS A 807 21.30 1.32 0.59
C LYS A 807 20.57 0.54 1.67
N ILE A 808 19.24 0.57 1.69
CA ILE A 808 18.37 -0.07 2.71
C ILE A 808 16.97 -0.35 2.15
N ASN A 809 16.17 -1.14 2.89
CA ASN A 809 14.82 -1.49 2.44
C ASN A 809 13.75 -0.51 2.90
N GLY A 810 14.03 0.32 3.91
CA GLY A 810 13.16 1.41 4.32
C GLY A 810 13.80 2.40 5.29
N LEU A 811 13.36 3.65 5.21
CA LEU A 811 13.79 4.79 6.02
C LEU A 811 12.54 5.47 6.61
N SER A 812 12.36 5.43 7.93
CA SER A 812 11.22 6.07 8.60
C SER A 812 11.49 6.48 10.05
N ASP A 813 12.77 6.57 10.46
CA ASP A 813 13.15 7.01 11.80
C ASP A 813 13.39 8.53 11.84
N ALA A 814 12.62 9.24 12.66
CA ALA A 814 12.65 10.70 12.73
C ALA A 814 13.98 11.27 13.24
N ARG A 815 14.72 10.58 14.13
CA ARG A 815 16.03 11.05 14.60
C ARG A 815 17.07 10.95 13.49
N ILE A 816 17.09 9.81 12.79
CA ILE A 816 18.00 9.59 11.65
C ILE A 816 17.69 10.57 10.51
N ILE A 817 16.42 10.77 10.16
CA ILE A 817 16.03 11.67 9.06
C ILE A 817 16.41 13.12 9.38
N ARG A 818 16.20 13.60 10.61
CA ARG A 818 16.63 14.94 11.03
C ARG A 818 18.15 15.11 10.97
N ALA A 819 18.91 14.13 11.47
CA ALA A 819 20.38 14.16 11.35
C ALA A 819 20.82 14.22 9.86
N LEU A 820 20.12 13.55 8.94
CA LEU A 820 20.40 13.66 7.50
C LEU A 820 20.04 15.05 6.93
N TYR A 821 18.98 15.70 7.41
CA TYR A 821 18.68 17.10 7.06
C TYR A 821 19.75 18.06 7.58
N ASP A 822 20.18 17.92 8.84
CA ASP A 822 21.23 18.74 9.45
C ASP A 822 22.58 18.56 8.71
N ALA A 823 22.91 17.34 8.30
CA ALA A 823 24.07 17.04 7.47
C ALA A 823 23.95 17.66 6.06
N SER A 824 22.78 17.57 5.41
CA SER A 824 22.52 18.23 4.12
C SER A 824 22.70 19.75 4.22
N ALA A 825 22.15 20.37 5.28
CA ALA A 825 22.31 21.80 5.56
C ALA A 825 23.77 22.20 5.82
N SER A 826 24.56 21.30 6.43
CA SER A 826 25.99 21.46 6.69
C SER A 826 26.88 21.23 5.45
N GLY A 827 26.30 20.89 4.29
CA GLY A 827 27.02 20.73 3.02
C GLY A 827 27.34 19.29 2.61
N VAL A 828 26.91 18.29 3.36
CA VAL A 828 27.14 16.87 3.06
C VAL A 828 26.33 16.45 1.83
N GLU A 829 26.96 15.71 0.90
CA GLU A 829 26.27 15.08 -0.22
C GLU A 829 25.68 13.72 0.21
N ILE A 830 24.37 13.53 0.07
CA ILE A 830 23.66 12.37 0.64
C ILE A 830 22.90 11.62 -0.47
N ASP A 831 23.34 10.39 -0.74
CA ASP A 831 22.78 9.48 -1.73
C ASP A 831 22.10 8.29 -1.04
N LEU A 832 20.78 8.14 -1.19
CA LEU A 832 19.97 7.12 -0.52
C LEU A 832 19.32 6.19 -1.55
N ILE A 833 19.55 4.89 -1.44
CA ILE A 833 18.91 3.84 -2.24
C ILE A 833 17.91 3.11 -1.33
N VAL A 834 16.66 3.58 -1.33
CA VAL A 834 15.57 3.11 -0.47
C VAL A 834 14.47 2.51 -1.33
N ARG A 835 14.34 1.18 -1.33
CA ARG A 835 13.37 0.51 -2.22
C ARG A 835 11.91 0.71 -1.80
N GLY A 836 11.64 0.72 -0.49
CA GLY A 836 10.30 0.55 0.08
C GLY A 836 9.74 1.85 0.62
N ILE A 837 9.37 1.82 1.91
CA ILE A 837 8.91 2.99 2.68
C ILE A 837 10.09 3.95 2.86
N CYS A 838 9.90 5.19 2.43
CA CYS A 838 10.76 6.33 2.75
C CYS A 838 9.86 7.48 3.24
N THR A 839 10.05 7.95 4.48
CA THR A 839 9.37 9.15 5.00
C THR A 839 10.22 10.43 4.92
N LEU A 840 11.47 10.33 4.43
CA LEU A 840 12.32 11.49 4.14
C LEU A 840 11.82 12.21 2.88
N ARG A 841 11.75 13.54 2.92
CA ARG A 841 11.37 14.43 1.82
C ARG A 841 12.63 15.02 1.15
N PRO A 842 13.09 14.50 0.00
CA PRO A 842 14.35 14.94 -0.64
C PRO A 842 14.17 16.22 -1.46
N GLY A 843 15.27 16.92 -1.76
CA GLY A 843 15.32 18.01 -2.73
C GLY A 843 14.62 19.32 -2.32
N VAL A 844 14.43 19.56 -1.03
CA VAL A 844 13.73 20.76 -0.51
C VAL A 844 14.73 21.86 -0.12
N PRO A 845 14.65 23.05 -0.75
CA PRO A 845 14.55 24.35 -0.08
C PRO A 845 15.21 24.52 1.30
N GLY A 846 16.54 24.53 1.43
CA GLY A 846 17.23 24.72 2.72
C GLY A 846 17.05 23.62 3.77
N LEU A 847 16.50 22.46 3.40
CA LEU A 847 16.27 21.30 4.27
C LEU A 847 16.98 20.04 3.76
N SER A 848 16.84 19.74 2.46
CA SER A 848 17.26 18.46 1.87
C SER A 848 17.77 18.58 0.43
N GLU A 849 18.24 19.77 0.03
CA GLU A 849 18.76 20.07 -1.32
C GLU A 849 19.85 19.09 -1.79
N ARG A 850 20.68 18.59 -0.86
CA ARG A 850 21.78 17.65 -1.14
C ARG A 850 21.41 16.18 -0.96
N ILE A 851 20.14 15.89 -0.66
CA ILE A 851 19.64 14.53 -0.45
C ILE A 851 18.95 14.03 -1.71
N ARG A 852 19.51 12.96 -2.30
CA ARG A 852 18.94 12.27 -3.46
C ARG A 852 18.45 10.89 -3.04
N VAL A 853 17.15 10.65 -3.16
CA VAL A 853 16.55 9.34 -2.86
C VAL A 853 16.16 8.61 -4.14
N ARG A 854 16.69 7.40 -4.31
CA ARG A 854 16.44 6.48 -5.42
C ARG A 854 15.83 5.18 -4.92
N SER A 855 15.10 4.50 -5.79
CA SER A 855 14.57 3.15 -5.58
C SER A 855 14.82 2.30 -6.81
N ILE A 856 15.29 1.08 -6.59
CA ILE A 856 15.63 0.12 -7.64
C ILE A 856 14.76 -1.12 -7.45
N LEU A 857 14.11 -1.53 -8.54
CA LEU A 857 13.13 -2.61 -8.61
C LEU A 857 13.30 -3.29 -9.97
N GLY A 858 13.27 -4.62 -9.98
CA GLY A 858 13.54 -5.40 -11.18
C GLY A 858 13.22 -6.87 -10.97
N ARG A 859 13.95 -7.75 -11.66
CA ARG A 859 13.84 -9.21 -11.56
C ARG A 859 14.03 -9.70 -10.12
N PHE A 860 15.01 -9.17 -9.42
CA PHE A 860 15.34 -9.54 -8.05
C PHE A 860 14.83 -8.51 -7.05
N LEU A 861 14.42 -9.00 -5.90
CA LEU A 861 13.88 -8.21 -4.82
C LEU A 861 15.04 -7.61 -4.03
N GLU A 862 15.36 -6.35 -4.29
CA GLU A 862 16.47 -5.67 -3.59
C GLU A 862 16.34 -5.84 -2.06
N HIS A 863 17.37 -6.33 -1.37
CA HIS A 863 17.27 -6.60 0.09
C HIS A 863 18.54 -6.30 0.90
N SER A 864 19.71 -6.22 0.24
CA SER A 864 20.99 -5.90 0.86
C SER A 864 21.03 -4.50 1.45
N ARG A 865 21.73 -4.37 2.58
CA ARG A 865 21.91 -3.13 3.34
C ARG A 865 23.38 -2.77 3.40
N ILE A 866 23.72 -1.57 2.95
CA ILE A 866 25.08 -1.04 2.88
C ILE A 866 25.05 0.40 3.38
N TYR A 867 25.99 0.76 4.24
CA TYR A 867 26.19 2.11 4.75
C TYR A 867 27.61 2.54 4.43
N HIS A 868 27.78 3.75 3.91
CA HIS A 868 29.07 4.36 3.61
C HIS A 868 29.11 5.79 4.14
N PHE A 869 30.19 6.12 4.83
CA PHE A 869 30.53 7.45 5.34
C PHE A 869 31.94 7.81 4.85
N ALA A 870 32.14 9.01 4.30
CA ALA A 870 33.44 9.42 3.76
C ALA A 870 34.51 9.66 4.85
N ASN A 871 34.06 10.02 6.05
CA ASN A 871 34.83 10.11 7.28
C ASN A 871 36.12 10.94 7.10
N GLY A 872 35.97 12.09 6.42
CA GLY A 872 37.06 13.04 6.17
C GLY A 872 38.20 12.50 5.29
N GLY A 873 37.94 11.48 4.46
CA GLY A 873 38.92 10.83 3.58
C GLY A 873 39.38 9.44 4.06
N ALA A 874 38.80 8.91 5.14
CA ALA A 874 39.07 7.57 5.66
C ALA A 874 37.78 6.71 5.64
N PRO A 875 37.27 6.34 4.45
CA PRO A 875 35.89 5.87 4.29
C PRO A 875 35.58 4.60 5.08
N GLU A 876 34.41 4.60 5.69
CA GLU A 876 33.89 3.49 6.50
C GLU A 876 32.69 2.84 5.80
N TYR A 877 32.70 1.50 5.74
CA TYR A 877 31.62 0.70 5.19
C TYR A 877 31.05 -0.22 6.27
N LEU A 878 29.72 -0.21 6.43
CA LEU A 878 28.98 -1.14 7.27
C LEU A 878 27.97 -1.96 6.44
N LEU A 879 27.74 -3.21 6.81
CA LEU A 879 26.66 -4.04 6.26
C LEU A 879 25.96 -4.84 7.36
N GLY A 880 24.75 -5.35 7.09
CA GLY A 880 24.05 -6.27 8.00
C GLY A 880 22.53 -6.23 7.90
N SER A 881 21.83 -6.44 9.01
CA SER A 881 20.40 -6.77 9.01
C SER A 881 19.43 -5.58 9.16
N ALA A 882 19.92 -4.43 9.61
CA ALA A 882 19.10 -3.29 10.01
C ALA A 882 18.54 -2.47 8.82
N ASP A 883 17.31 -1.97 8.98
CA ASP A 883 16.78 -0.85 8.19
C ASP A 883 16.69 0.39 9.10
N LEU A 884 16.64 1.59 8.52
CA LEU A 884 16.53 2.85 9.28
C LEU A 884 15.09 3.16 9.68
N ARG A 885 14.46 2.25 10.44
CA ARG A 885 13.06 2.36 10.92
C ARG A 885 12.97 2.17 12.43
N PRO A 886 12.00 2.79 13.13
CA PRO A 886 11.88 2.69 14.58
C PRO A 886 11.84 1.25 15.11
N ARG A 887 11.08 0.36 14.44
CA ARG A 887 11.00 -1.07 14.81
C ARG A 887 12.29 -1.85 14.65
N ASN A 888 13.17 -1.45 13.74
CA ASN A 888 14.46 -2.07 13.53
C ASN A 888 15.49 -1.54 14.56
N LEU A 889 15.49 -0.23 14.81
CA LEU A 889 16.47 0.42 15.67
C LEU A 889 16.16 0.31 17.18
N ARG A 890 14.88 0.13 17.59
CA ARG A 890 14.46 0.10 19.02
C ARG A 890 13.74 -1.15 19.50
N HIS A 891 13.19 -1.98 18.60
CA HIS A 891 12.32 -3.12 18.97
C HIS A 891 12.77 -4.46 18.37
N ARG A 892 13.98 -4.50 17.81
CA ARG A 892 14.61 -5.68 17.23
C ARG A 892 16.04 -5.79 17.69
N VAL A 893 16.52 -7.03 17.73
CA VAL A 893 17.94 -7.32 17.75
C VAL A 893 18.41 -7.35 16.30
N GLU A 894 19.21 -6.37 15.93
CA GLU A 894 19.82 -6.20 14.61
C GLU A 894 21.33 -6.07 14.77
N LEU A 895 22.08 -6.45 13.75
CA LEU A 895 23.54 -6.37 13.71
C LEU A 895 23.96 -5.62 12.44
N LEU A 896 24.84 -4.63 12.58
CA LEU A 896 25.67 -4.10 11.50
C LEU A 896 27.13 -4.32 11.87
N VAL A 897 27.95 -4.74 10.91
CA VAL A 897 29.39 -4.95 11.08
C VAL A 897 30.18 -4.02 10.16
N PRO A 898 31.31 -3.46 10.62
CA PRO A 898 32.24 -2.78 9.74
C PRO A 898 32.98 -3.78 8.86
N VAL A 899 33.29 -3.37 7.63
CA VAL A 899 34.07 -4.16 6.68
C VAL A 899 35.47 -3.54 6.59
N PRO A 900 36.50 -4.12 7.23
CA PRO A 900 37.86 -3.56 7.22
C PRO A 900 38.63 -3.93 5.94
N ASP A 901 38.37 -5.11 5.37
CA ASP A 901 39.11 -5.67 4.24
C ASP A 901 39.03 -4.80 2.97
N PRO A 902 40.18 -4.49 2.31
CA PRO A 902 40.21 -3.63 1.12
C PRO A 902 39.46 -4.18 -0.09
N ASP A 903 39.52 -5.50 -0.36
CA ASP A 903 38.85 -6.11 -1.51
C ASP A 903 37.32 -6.07 -1.33
N CYS A 904 36.85 -6.40 -0.12
CA CYS A 904 35.44 -6.30 0.25
C CYS A 904 34.93 -4.86 0.19
N ARG A 905 35.73 -3.87 0.64
CA ARG A 905 35.40 -2.44 0.49
C ARG A 905 35.29 -2.01 -0.96
N ALA A 906 36.23 -2.42 -1.81
CA ALA A 906 36.21 -2.10 -3.24
C ALA A 906 34.97 -2.68 -3.95
N GLU A 907 34.53 -3.88 -3.58
CA GLU A 907 33.28 -4.47 -4.10
C GLU A 907 32.04 -3.73 -3.58
N LEU A 908 31.97 -3.35 -2.30
CA LEU A 908 30.86 -2.54 -1.77
C LEU A 908 30.76 -1.17 -2.46
N GLU A 909 31.91 -0.54 -2.73
CA GLU A 909 31.99 0.72 -3.47
C GLU A 909 31.47 0.55 -4.91
N ARG A 910 31.96 -0.48 -5.62
CA ARG A 910 31.52 -0.82 -6.97
C ARG A 910 30.01 -1.08 -7.02
N LEU A 911 29.43 -1.72 -6.00
CA LEU A 911 27.99 -1.96 -5.90
C LEU A 911 27.21 -0.65 -5.67
N LEU A 912 27.66 0.22 -4.74
CA LEU A 912 27.03 1.52 -4.50
C LEU A 912 27.05 2.37 -5.77
N ASP A 913 28.20 2.48 -6.44
CA ASP A 913 28.33 3.24 -7.68
C ASP A 913 27.50 2.65 -8.82
N LEU A 914 27.37 1.32 -8.90
CA LEU A 914 26.49 0.68 -9.88
C LEU A 914 25.02 1.05 -9.66
N TYR A 915 24.52 0.97 -8.42
CA TYR A 915 23.16 1.40 -8.08
C TYR A 915 22.97 2.92 -8.27
N MET A 916 24.00 3.72 -8.02
CA MET A 916 23.99 5.18 -8.24
C MET A 916 24.12 5.60 -9.71
N ASN A 917 24.43 4.66 -10.61
CA ASN A 917 24.39 4.85 -12.06
C ASN A 917 23.26 4.05 -12.74
N ASP A 918 22.37 3.40 -11.97
CA ASP A 918 21.20 2.71 -12.52
C ASP A 918 20.23 3.73 -13.15
N THR A 919 20.12 3.63 -14.46
CA THR A 919 19.28 4.50 -15.31
C THR A 919 17.79 4.14 -15.26
N GLY A 920 17.45 2.93 -14.83
CA GLY A 920 16.09 2.47 -14.55
C GLY A 920 15.60 2.84 -13.15
N ALA A 921 16.43 3.46 -12.31
CA ALA A 921 16.06 3.86 -10.96
C ALA A 921 14.88 4.86 -10.93
N TRP A 922 14.03 4.69 -9.93
CA TRP A 922 12.94 5.60 -9.59
C TRP A 922 13.45 6.65 -8.61
N TYR A 923 13.16 7.92 -8.84
CA TYR A 923 13.58 9.03 -8.00
C TYR A 923 12.38 9.52 -7.19
N LEU A 924 12.54 9.63 -5.87
CA LEU A 924 11.52 10.19 -4.99
C LEU A 924 11.49 11.72 -5.15
N THR A 925 10.32 12.27 -5.40
CA THR A 925 10.10 13.72 -5.48
C THR A 925 9.82 14.33 -4.09
N PRO A 926 9.95 15.67 -3.93
CA PRO A 926 9.53 16.35 -2.71
C PRO A 926 8.04 16.15 -2.35
N HIS A 927 7.21 15.70 -3.29
CA HIS A 927 5.77 15.47 -3.07
C HIS A 927 5.44 14.02 -2.65
N GLY A 928 6.43 13.12 -2.58
CA GLY A 928 6.24 11.72 -2.23
C GLY A 928 6.01 10.76 -3.41
N GLU A 929 5.74 11.30 -4.60
CA GLU A 929 5.64 10.54 -5.84
C GLU A 929 7.02 10.03 -6.31
N TYR A 930 7.05 8.88 -6.99
CA TYR A 930 8.27 8.37 -7.63
C TYR A 930 8.23 8.57 -9.15
N ILE A 931 9.26 9.21 -9.69
CA ILE A 931 9.43 9.43 -11.14
C ILE A 931 10.58 8.60 -11.71
N GLN A 932 10.37 8.01 -12.88
CA GLN A 932 11.42 7.30 -13.63
C GLN A 932 11.83 8.16 -14.84
N PRO A 933 13.06 8.69 -14.90
CA PRO A 933 13.53 9.56 -15.98
C PRO A 933 13.82 8.78 -17.28
N ARG A 934 12.74 8.39 -17.97
CA ARG A 934 12.65 7.65 -19.25
C ARG A 934 12.98 6.16 -19.19
N SER A 935 11.95 5.36 -19.44
CA SER A 935 12.06 4.00 -19.95
C SER A 935 12.63 3.99 -21.37
N GLY A 936 13.85 3.47 -21.53
CA GLY A 936 14.47 3.32 -22.86
C GLY A 936 15.96 2.96 -22.83
N GLY A 937 16.28 1.67 -22.81
CA GLY A 937 17.59 1.12 -23.20
C GLY A 937 18.79 1.47 -22.32
N GLY A 938 18.57 1.97 -21.11
CA GLY A 938 19.63 2.24 -20.15
C GLY A 938 20.05 0.99 -19.36
N SER A 939 21.27 1.00 -18.81
CA SER A 939 21.79 -0.10 -18.01
C SER A 939 21.10 -0.17 -16.64
N SER A 940 20.54 -1.34 -16.30
CA SER A 940 20.13 -1.68 -14.93
C SER A 940 21.32 -2.22 -14.14
N ALA A 941 21.36 -1.95 -12.84
CA ALA A 941 22.31 -2.55 -11.91
C ALA A 941 22.18 -4.08 -11.87
N GLN A 942 20.95 -4.62 -11.91
CA GLN A 942 20.73 -6.07 -11.89
C GLN A 942 21.24 -6.73 -13.18
N ASP A 943 20.95 -6.14 -14.34
CA ASP A 943 21.44 -6.64 -15.64
C ASP A 943 22.96 -6.55 -15.73
N SER A 944 23.56 -5.49 -15.21
CA SER A 944 25.02 -5.34 -15.14
C SER A 944 25.68 -6.44 -14.30
N LEU A 945 25.07 -6.81 -13.17
CA LEU A 945 25.56 -7.91 -12.31
C LEU A 945 25.41 -9.28 -12.99
N MET A 946 24.30 -9.53 -13.68
CA MET A 946 24.11 -10.76 -14.48
C MET A 946 25.10 -10.84 -15.66
N ASN A 947 25.32 -9.73 -16.38
CA ASN A 947 26.22 -9.71 -17.55
C ASN A 947 27.71 -9.85 -17.16
N ALA A 948 28.13 -9.22 -16.04
CA ALA A 948 29.48 -9.40 -15.51
C ALA A 948 29.75 -10.87 -15.10
N GLN A 949 28.74 -11.57 -14.58
CA GLN A 949 28.81 -12.99 -14.27
C GLN A 949 28.97 -13.87 -15.52
N GLN A 950 28.22 -13.60 -16.61
CA GLN A 950 28.35 -14.33 -17.88
C GLN A 950 29.76 -14.19 -18.50
N GLN A 951 30.35 -12.99 -18.47
CA GLN A 951 31.71 -12.76 -18.97
C GLN A 951 32.77 -13.48 -18.12
N SER A 952 32.59 -13.50 -16.79
CA SER A 952 33.52 -14.20 -15.88
C SER A 952 33.49 -15.73 -16.06
N THR A 953 32.32 -16.30 -16.37
CA THR A 953 32.18 -17.74 -16.64
C THR A 953 32.74 -18.14 -18.01
N SER A 954 32.51 -17.35 -19.07
CA SER A 954 33.04 -17.65 -20.41
C SER A 954 34.57 -17.60 -20.48
N LEU A 955 35.21 -16.73 -19.69
CA LEU A 955 36.68 -16.66 -19.59
C LEU A 955 37.29 -17.86 -18.84
N ARG A 956 36.55 -18.52 -17.95
CA ARG A 956 37.00 -19.77 -17.29
C ARG A 956 36.76 -21.00 -18.15
N GLY A 957 35.63 -21.07 -18.85
CA GLY A 957 35.29 -22.22 -19.71
C GLY A 957 36.12 -22.37 -20.99
N ASN A 958 36.86 -21.33 -21.40
CA ASN A 958 37.82 -21.40 -22.52
C ASN A 958 39.27 -21.71 -22.07
N GLY A 959 39.46 -22.12 -20.81
CA GLY A 959 40.76 -22.42 -20.21
C GLY A 959 40.91 -23.85 -19.65
N GLU A 960 39.96 -24.75 -19.95
CA GLU A 960 40.02 -26.19 -19.69
C GLU A 960 40.43 -26.97 -20.96
#